data_AF-A0A1Q7BGH8-F1
#
_entry.id   AF-A0A1Q7BGH8-F1
#
_cell.length_a   1.000
_cell.length_b   1.000
_cell.length_c   1.000
_cell.angle_alpha   90.00
_cell.angle_beta   90.00
_cell.angle_gamma   90.00
#
_symmetry.space_group_name_H-M   'P 1'
#
loop_
_entity.id
_entity.type
_entity.pdbx_description
1 polymer ?
#
loop_
_entity_poly.entity_id
_entity_poly.type
_entity_poly.pdbx_seq_one_letter_code
_entity_poly.pdbx_strand_id
1 'polypeptide(L)'
;MNAVPEKTGLGFASLRVLDLPAGGAHTWRTGDDEALVLPLAGSCQVECGEDMADLAGRAGVFAGTSDFCYLPRHATVTVSTVDGGRFAVPSAPARRDLPFRYEAEVPVELRGAGSCSRQVNNVASADSFACQRLMVVEVLTPGGNWSSYPPHKHDEARPDETALEEIYYFEVAGGGVGYQRVYASSPDRPIDVLAEVRTGDVVLVPHGWHGPSMAAPGYDLYYLNVMAGPGEERAWRICDHPDHAWIRDTWAGQPVDPRLPLGNLAGIGQALRQYPDLLPYHQCRNEQAMVHTAAAYARMTDRLSTFACTTSVGPGATNMLTAAAGATINRLPVLLLPGDVFATRSAEPVLQQLEVPWAGDVSVNDCFRPVSRFFDRVSRPEQLVGAALGAMRVLTDPVETGAVTLALPQDVQTEAYDWPSDFLVPRIWPVRRPVPSPSEVAAAAELIRNARRPLIVAGGGVIYSGATDALVSLVDGSGIPVGETQAGKGSLRYDHPASVGAIGATGTTAANALAAQADLVIGVGTRYSDFTTASRSAFAHPEVRFVNVNVAGFDAAKHAGLAVVADARLAIEALRVALDGWRIEDGYRAEIEERRAAWESMVDGAYQLGHRPLPAQSEVIGAVNAAAGTRDVVVCAAGSMPGDLHKLWRATDPKQYHVEYGYSCMGYEIAGGLGVKLAAPDREVFVLVGDGSYLMMAQELVTAVAEGVKLIVVLVQNHGYASIGALSETVGVNRFGTWYRYRDPESGAFDGGKLPVDLAANAASLGADVLSVSTVDELRTALDKAKQGSRTTVVHIETDPLVPAPDSQSWWDVPVAEVSETDGTAAARATYESTRRAQRRYL
;
A
#
# COMPACT_ATOMS: atom_id res chain seq x y z
N MET A 1 -13.69 15.07 34.48
CA MET A 1 -13.39 16.39 35.10
C MET A 1 -14.62 17.28 34.92
N ASN A 2 -15.04 18.05 35.93
CA ASN A 2 -16.27 18.85 35.88
C ASN A 2 -15.98 20.32 36.18
N ALA A 3 -16.02 21.17 35.15
CA ALA A 3 -15.95 22.62 35.24
C ALA A 3 -17.38 23.18 35.35
N VAL A 4 -17.96 23.07 36.55
CA VAL A 4 -19.33 23.54 36.87
C VAL A 4 -19.29 24.84 37.66
N PRO A 5 -20.30 25.72 37.60
CA PRO A 5 -20.28 27.07 38.17
C PRO A 5 -19.82 27.14 39.63
N GLU A 6 -20.26 26.19 40.46
CA GLU A 6 -19.91 26.08 41.88
C GLU A 6 -18.41 25.86 42.14
N LYS A 7 -17.67 25.36 41.14
CA LYS A 7 -16.23 25.05 41.22
C LYS A 7 -15.35 26.04 40.45
N THR A 8 -15.90 26.68 39.42
CA THR A 8 -15.14 27.53 38.49
C THR A 8 -15.32 29.02 38.76
N GLY A 9 -16.42 29.42 39.41
CA GLY A 9 -16.80 30.83 39.56
C GLY A 9 -17.34 31.47 38.28
N LEU A 10 -17.50 30.68 37.20
CA LEU A 10 -18.14 31.11 35.96
C LEU A 10 -19.66 31.11 36.12
N GLY A 11 -20.32 32.17 35.66
CA GLY A 11 -21.76 32.34 35.79
C GLY A 11 -22.58 31.82 34.60
N PHE A 12 -21.95 31.63 33.44
CA PHE A 12 -22.65 31.42 32.16
C PHE A 12 -22.18 30.20 31.38
N ALA A 13 -20.92 29.76 31.52
CA ALA A 13 -20.40 28.60 30.81
C ALA A 13 -20.03 27.46 31.78
N SER A 14 -20.36 26.23 31.40
CA SER A 14 -19.98 25.03 32.15
C SER A 14 -19.65 23.87 31.22
N LEU A 15 -18.82 22.95 31.70
CA LEU A 15 -18.44 21.74 30.97
C LEU A 15 -18.33 20.55 31.93
N ARG A 16 -19.02 19.47 31.59
CA ARG A 16 -18.84 18.15 32.21
C ARG A 16 -18.30 17.19 31.17
N VAL A 17 -17.30 16.38 31.53
CA VAL A 17 -16.89 15.24 30.70
C VAL A 17 -17.33 13.96 31.39
N LEU A 18 -18.24 13.23 30.74
CA LEU A 18 -18.69 11.91 31.15
C LEU A 18 -17.68 10.89 30.62
N ASP A 19 -17.12 10.08 31.51
CA ASP A 19 -16.30 8.92 31.15
C ASP A 19 -17.10 7.68 31.53
N LEU A 20 -17.60 6.98 30.52
CA LEU A 20 -18.50 5.84 30.70
C LEU A 20 -17.77 4.56 30.27
N PRO A 21 -17.76 3.52 31.12
CA PRO A 21 -17.26 2.21 30.71
C PRO A 21 -18.22 1.55 29.70
N ALA A 22 -17.77 0.47 29.06
CA ALA A 22 -18.63 -0.37 28.22
C ALA A 22 -19.89 -0.83 28.98
N GLY A 23 -21.06 -0.69 28.35
CA GLY A 23 -22.38 -0.91 28.95
C GLY A 23 -22.79 0.13 30.00
N GLY A 24 -22.02 1.20 30.17
CA GLY A 24 -22.27 2.26 31.15
C GLY A 24 -23.37 3.22 30.73
N ALA A 25 -24.05 3.82 31.71
CA ALA A 25 -25.03 4.88 31.49
C ALA A 25 -24.95 5.95 32.58
N HIS A 26 -25.33 7.19 32.25
CA HIS A 26 -25.40 8.30 33.18
C HIS A 26 -26.67 9.14 32.95
N THR A 27 -27.44 9.36 34.01
CA THR A 27 -28.70 10.12 33.97
C THR A 27 -28.60 11.38 34.82
N TRP A 28 -29.04 12.52 34.29
CA TRP A 28 -29.10 13.80 35.02
C TRP A 28 -30.29 14.65 34.57
N ARG A 29 -30.52 15.78 35.26
CA ARG A 29 -31.49 16.80 34.83
C ARG A 29 -30.75 18.06 34.38
N THR A 30 -31.15 18.64 33.25
CA THR A 30 -30.53 19.86 32.72
C THR A 30 -30.85 21.12 33.53
N GLY A 31 -31.95 21.10 34.30
CA GLY A 31 -32.30 22.22 35.18
C GLY A 31 -32.61 23.49 34.37
N ASP A 32 -32.08 24.63 34.77
CA ASP A 32 -32.24 25.90 34.03
C ASP A 32 -31.32 26.03 32.81
N ASP A 33 -30.45 25.05 32.57
CA ASP A 33 -29.42 25.13 31.54
C ASP A 33 -29.85 24.45 30.24
N GLU A 34 -29.43 25.03 29.11
CA GLU A 34 -29.34 24.28 27.85
C GLU A 34 -27.97 23.57 27.80
N ALA A 35 -27.89 22.44 27.10
CA ALA A 35 -26.66 21.67 27.01
C ALA A 35 -26.48 20.99 25.65
N LEU A 36 -25.27 20.49 25.37
CA LEU A 36 -25.04 19.51 24.30
C LEU A 36 -24.59 18.17 24.88
N VAL A 37 -24.69 17.10 24.08
CA VAL A 37 -23.88 15.88 24.24
C VAL A 37 -23.00 15.76 23.00
N LEU A 38 -21.69 15.90 23.19
CA LEU A 38 -20.67 15.85 22.14
C LEU A 38 -19.66 14.72 22.45
N PRO A 39 -19.62 13.65 21.66
CA PRO A 39 -18.63 12.60 21.79
C PRO A 39 -17.19 13.11 21.58
N LEU A 40 -16.36 12.97 22.60
CA LEU A 40 -14.90 13.16 22.48
C LEU A 40 -14.23 11.86 22.03
N ALA A 41 -14.77 10.70 22.46
CA ALA A 41 -14.40 9.37 22.01
C ALA A 41 -15.56 8.38 22.26
N GLY A 42 -15.77 7.40 21.37
CA GLY A 42 -16.83 6.39 21.46
C GLY A 42 -18.19 6.87 20.92
N SER A 43 -19.12 5.91 20.80
CA SER A 43 -20.52 6.14 20.43
C SER A 43 -21.43 6.09 21.66
N CYS A 44 -22.60 6.73 21.60
CA CYS A 44 -23.59 6.66 22.68
C CYS A 44 -25.01 6.89 22.17
N GLN A 45 -25.97 6.39 22.93
CA GLN A 45 -27.38 6.73 22.80
C GLN A 45 -27.73 7.80 23.82
N VAL A 46 -28.46 8.83 23.38
CA VAL A 46 -28.93 9.94 24.21
C VAL A 46 -30.45 9.89 24.25
N GLU A 47 -31.01 9.67 25.44
CA GLU A 47 -32.44 9.73 25.71
C GLU A 47 -32.78 11.04 26.44
N CYS A 48 -33.80 11.76 25.99
CA CYS A 48 -34.22 13.04 26.54
C CYS A 48 -35.75 13.12 26.57
N GLY A 49 -36.37 12.64 27.65
CA GLY A 49 -37.83 12.53 27.73
C GLY A 49 -38.37 11.46 26.77
N GLU A 50 -39.18 11.86 25.79
CA GLU A 50 -39.68 10.97 24.72
C GLU A 50 -38.75 10.95 23.48
N ASP A 51 -37.79 11.87 23.41
CA ASP A 51 -36.83 11.98 22.30
C ASP A 51 -35.61 11.09 22.54
N MET A 52 -35.04 10.56 21.45
CA MET A 52 -33.86 9.71 21.50
C MET A 52 -33.00 9.90 20.24
N ALA A 53 -31.68 9.84 20.39
CA ALA A 53 -30.75 9.84 19.27
C ALA A 53 -29.54 8.95 19.54
N ASP A 54 -29.12 8.21 18.51
CA ASP A 54 -27.87 7.45 18.52
C ASP A 54 -26.77 8.33 17.93
N LEU A 55 -25.81 8.74 18.76
CA LEU A 55 -24.61 9.43 18.35
C LEU A 55 -23.56 8.41 17.91
N ALA A 56 -23.19 8.45 16.63
CA ALA A 56 -22.13 7.63 16.08
C ALA A 56 -20.78 7.94 16.74
N GLY A 57 -20.55 9.21 17.07
CA GLY A 57 -19.35 9.68 17.74
C GLY A 57 -18.10 9.51 16.88
N ARG A 58 -16.98 9.24 17.54
CA ARG A 58 -15.66 9.13 16.89
C ARG A 58 -14.66 8.40 17.78
N ALA A 59 -13.59 7.85 17.21
CA ALA A 59 -12.55 7.16 17.99
C ALA A 59 -11.78 8.09 18.96
N GLY A 60 -11.67 9.37 18.62
CA GLY A 60 -11.01 10.40 19.42
C GLY A 60 -11.11 11.74 18.73
N VAL A 61 -10.79 12.83 19.44
CA VAL A 61 -10.97 14.20 18.93
C VAL A 61 -10.14 14.53 17.68
N PHE A 62 -9.00 13.84 17.49
CA PHE A 62 -8.15 13.99 16.30
C PHE A 62 -8.59 13.09 15.14
N ALA A 63 -9.55 12.19 15.35
CA ALA A 63 -10.10 11.36 14.28
C ALA A 63 -10.98 12.18 13.32
N GLY A 64 -11.41 13.38 13.72
CA GLY A 64 -12.14 14.39 12.95
C GLY A 64 -13.43 14.86 13.67
N THR A 65 -14.37 15.45 12.92
CA THR A 65 -15.69 15.93 13.45
C THR A 65 -16.51 14.82 14.09
N SER A 66 -17.39 15.19 15.03
CA SER A 66 -18.38 14.32 15.67
C SER A 66 -19.79 14.84 15.39
N ASP A 67 -20.77 13.95 15.33
CA ASP A 67 -22.17 14.31 15.52
C ASP A 67 -22.44 14.67 17.00
N PHE A 68 -23.56 15.35 17.28
CA PHE A 68 -23.91 15.77 18.64
C PHE A 68 -25.43 15.96 18.82
N CYS A 69 -25.87 16.04 20.07
CA CYS A 69 -27.24 16.38 20.42
C CYS A 69 -27.32 17.69 21.19
N TYR A 70 -28.34 18.50 20.92
CA TYR A 70 -28.79 19.60 21.77
C TYR A 70 -29.84 19.13 22.77
N LEU A 71 -29.68 19.56 24.03
CA LEU A 71 -30.53 19.21 25.15
C LEU A 71 -31.34 20.43 25.65
N PRO A 72 -32.68 20.32 25.73
CA PRO A 72 -33.53 21.33 26.31
C PRO A 72 -33.29 21.51 27.81
N ARG A 73 -33.72 22.68 28.31
CA ARG A 73 -33.87 22.94 29.75
C ARG A 73 -34.91 22.02 30.36
N HIS A 74 -34.80 21.81 31.67
CA HIS A 74 -35.72 21.06 32.52
C HIS A 74 -35.95 19.59 32.10
N ALA A 75 -35.11 19.06 31.22
CA ALA A 75 -35.18 17.70 30.72
C ALA A 75 -34.43 16.72 31.64
N THR A 76 -34.91 15.48 31.68
CA THR A 76 -34.16 14.35 32.22
C THR A 76 -33.46 13.66 31.07
N VAL A 77 -32.15 13.56 31.13
CA VAL A 77 -31.30 13.04 30.06
C VAL A 77 -30.55 11.81 30.55
N THR A 78 -30.54 10.75 29.75
CA THR A 78 -29.70 9.58 29.95
C THR A 78 -28.75 9.44 28.75
N VAL A 79 -27.46 9.29 29.02
CA VAL A 79 -26.46 8.91 28.00
C VAL A 79 -25.98 7.51 28.33
N SER A 80 -26.12 6.58 27.38
CA SER A 80 -25.67 5.20 27.51
C SER A 80 -24.76 4.79 26.36
N THR A 81 -23.81 3.91 26.61
CA THR A 81 -22.87 3.44 25.59
C THR A 81 -22.67 1.93 25.67
N VAL A 82 -22.49 1.29 24.52
CA VAL A 82 -22.22 -0.15 24.43
C VAL A 82 -20.75 -0.42 24.70
N ASP A 83 -19.85 0.29 24.02
CA ASP A 83 -18.42 0.00 24.02
C ASP A 83 -17.59 0.88 24.98
N GLY A 84 -18.24 1.87 25.60
CA GLY A 84 -17.58 2.85 26.46
C GLY A 84 -17.16 4.09 25.66
N GLY A 85 -16.88 5.18 26.37
CA GLY A 85 -16.51 6.43 25.71
C GLY A 85 -16.41 7.62 26.64
N ARG A 86 -15.95 8.74 26.07
CA ARG A 86 -15.86 10.05 26.72
C ARG A 86 -16.76 11.04 25.99
N PHE A 87 -17.65 11.70 26.72
CA PHE A 87 -18.67 12.58 26.17
C PHE A 87 -18.64 13.94 26.88
N ALA A 88 -18.41 15.00 26.13
CA ALA A 88 -18.49 16.36 26.61
C ALA A 88 -19.95 16.82 26.69
N VAL A 89 -20.30 17.44 27.81
CA VAL A 89 -21.60 18.05 28.08
C VAL A 89 -21.39 19.53 28.39
N PRO A 90 -21.14 20.36 27.38
CA PRO A 90 -21.09 21.81 27.54
C PRO A 90 -22.50 22.34 27.83
N SER A 91 -22.65 23.26 28.79
CA SER A 91 -23.96 23.79 29.19
C SER A 91 -23.92 25.27 29.55
N ALA A 92 -25.04 25.97 29.38
CA ALA A 92 -25.20 27.39 29.73
C ALA A 92 -26.60 27.70 30.26
N PRO A 93 -26.77 28.66 31.19
CA PRO A 93 -28.08 29.09 31.67
C PRO A 93 -28.93 29.70 30.56
N ALA A 94 -30.11 29.15 30.37
CA ALA A 94 -31.04 29.55 29.34
C ALA A 94 -32.35 30.08 29.96
N ARG A 95 -33.16 30.78 29.18
CA ARG A 95 -34.47 31.36 29.54
C ARG A 95 -35.60 30.97 28.57
N ARG A 96 -35.24 30.41 27.40
CA ARG A 96 -36.17 29.95 26.36
C ARG A 96 -35.99 28.46 26.22
N ASP A 97 -37.10 27.77 25.98
CA ASP A 97 -37.07 26.35 25.70
C ASP A 97 -36.94 26.15 24.19
N LEU A 98 -35.86 25.47 23.78
CA LEU A 98 -35.64 25.00 22.42
C LEU A 98 -35.74 23.47 22.42
N PRO A 99 -36.28 22.85 21.36
CA PRO A 99 -36.48 21.40 21.34
C PRO A 99 -35.15 20.65 21.25
N PHE A 100 -35.17 19.39 21.72
CA PHE A 100 -34.11 18.42 21.49
C PHE A 100 -33.83 18.30 19.99
N ARG A 101 -32.56 18.27 19.60
CA ARG A 101 -32.14 18.14 18.20
C ARG A 101 -30.86 17.35 18.11
N TYR A 102 -30.85 16.40 17.19
CA TYR A 102 -29.65 15.72 16.73
C TYR A 102 -29.06 16.49 15.54
N GLU A 103 -27.74 16.61 15.49
CA GLU A 103 -27.01 17.17 14.36
C GLU A 103 -25.90 16.21 13.95
N ALA A 104 -25.94 15.80 12.68
CA ALA A 104 -24.98 14.87 12.10
C ALA A 104 -23.77 15.59 11.50
N GLU A 105 -23.96 16.84 11.05
CA GLU A 105 -22.96 17.57 10.27
C GLU A 105 -22.45 18.81 11.01
N VAL A 106 -21.13 18.85 11.21
CA VAL A 106 -20.44 19.98 11.84
C VAL A 106 -19.63 20.74 10.78
N PRO A 107 -19.98 22.00 10.44
CA PRO A 107 -19.25 22.78 9.46
C PRO A 107 -17.79 23.01 9.86
N VAL A 108 -16.87 22.76 8.94
CA VAL A 108 -15.43 22.94 9.15
C VAL A 108 -14.94 24.19 8.43
N GLU A 109 -14.17 25.02 9.14
CA GLU A 109 -13.58 26.25 8.63
C GLU A 109 -12.07 26.25 8.90
N LEU A 110 -11.26 26.58 7.89
CA LEU A 110 -9.84 26.82 8.09
C LEU A 110 -9.63 28.31 8.38
N ARG A 111 -8.94 28.63 9.48
CA ARG A 111 -8.67 30.01 9.87
C ARG A 111 -7.17 30.25 9.98
N GLY A 112 -6.74 31.47 9.60
CA GLY A 112 -5.36 31.96 9.76
C GLY A 112 -4.47 31.61 8.58
N ALA A 113 -3.17 31.83 8.75
CA ALA A 113 -2.17 31.53 7.74
C ALA A 113 -0.81 31.24 8.39
N GLY A 114 0.08 30.54 7.66
CA GLY A 114 1.41 30.18 8.14
C GLY A 114 1.35 29.43 9.48
N SER A 115 2.20 29.81 10.43
CA SER A 115 2.21 29.24 11.78
C SER A 115 1.00 29.61 12.64
N CYS A 116 0.08 30.44 12.15
CA CYS A 116 -1.17 30.80 12.82
C CYS A 116 -2.38 30.01 12.28
N SER A 117 -2.12 28.99 11.46
CA SER A 117 -3.15 28.16 10.81
C SER A 117 -3.77 27.16 11.78
N ARG A 118 -5.10 27.04 11.74
CA ARG A 118 -5.87 26.06 12.50
C ARG A 118 -7.15 25.69 11.77
N GLN A 119 -7.68 24.52 12.10
CA GLN A 119 -9.01 24.07 11.70
C GLN A 119 -10.00 24.32 12.83
N VAL A 120 -11.18 24.84 12.51
CA VAL A 120 -12.28 25.08 13.44
C VAL A 120 -13.48 24.24 13.03
N ASN A 121 -13.95 23.36 13.91
CA ASN A 121 -15.19 22.61 13.73
C ASN A 121 -16.30 23.35 14.49
N ASN A 122 -17.27 23.88 13.76
CA ASN A 122 -18.34 24.73 14.29
C ASN A 122 -19.51 23.90 14.84
N VAL A 123 -19.34 23.23 15.98
CA VAL A 123 -20.36 22.36 16.60
C VAL A 123 -21.65 23.13 16.85
N ALA A 124 -21.57 24.21 17.62
CA ALA A 124 -22.67 25.14 17.82
C ALA A 124 -22.13 26.56 17.97
N SER A 125 -21.44 27.05 16.95
CA SER A 125 -21.10 28.47 16.86
C SER A 125 -22.36 29.32 16.64
N ALA A 126 -22.25 30.64 16.81
CA ALA A 126 -23.38 31.57 16.68
C ALA A 126 -24.17 31.39 15.37
N ASP A 127 -23.45 31.10 14.27
CA ASP A 127 -24.00 31.05 12.92
C ASP A 127 -24.24 29.61 12.39
N SER A 128 -23.77 28.56 13.08
CA SER A 128 -23.82 27.18 12.58
C SER A 128 -25.00 26.36 13.12
N PHE A 129 -25.34 26.53 14.40
CA PHE A 129 -26.42 25.78 15.04
C PHE A 129 -27.11 26.66 16.08
N ALA A 130 -28.45 26.64 16.11
CA ALA A 130 -29.23 27.54 16.96
C ALA A 130 -29.26 27.04 18.41
N CYS A 131 -28.53 27.70 19.31
CA CYS A 131 -28.71 27.62 20.76
C CYS A 131 -29.20 28.98 21.28
N GLN A 132 -29.59 29.07 22.56
CA GLN A 132 -29.98 30.36 23.11
C GLN A 132 -28.77 31.26 23.42
N ARG A 133 -27.81 30.74 24.18
CA ARG A 133 -26.61 31.44 24.65
C ARG A 133 -25.35 30.60 24.45
N LEU A 134 -25.49 29.27 24.54
CA LEU A 134 -24.36 28.36 24.43
C LEU A 134 -23.71 28.46 23.04
N MET A 135 -22.40 28.61 23.03
CA MET A 135 -21.56 28.52 21.84
C MET A 135 -20.48 27.48 22.05
N VAL A 136 -20.28 26.59 21.07
CA VAL A 136 -19.32 25.50 21.16
C VAL A 136 -18.58 25.36 19.84
N VAL A 137 -17.26 25.38 19.87
CA VAL A 137 -16.41 25.07 18.71
C VAL A 137 -15.27 24.15 19.14
N GLU A 138 -14.79 23.35 18.21
CA GLU A 138 -13.54 22.62 18.36
C GLU A 138 -12.46 23.26 17.52
N VAL A 139 -11.22 23.26 18.01
CA VAL A 139 -10.10 23.81 17.25
C VAL A 139 -8.97 22.80 17.24
N LEU A 140 -8.49 22.47 16.04
CA LEU A 140 -7.31 21.64 15.81
C LEU A 140 -6.17 22.52 15.28
N THR A 141 -5.04 22.46 15.98
CA THR A 141 -3.85 23.26 15.70
C THR A 141 -2.68 22.32 15.40
N PRO A 142 -2.12 22.33 14.18
CA PRO A 142 -0.98 21.49 13.84
C PRO A 142 0.22 21.75 14.76
N GLY A 143 1.01 20.70 15.06
CA GLY A 143 2.21 20.82 15.88
C GLY A 143 3.17 21.90 15.36
N GLY A 144 3.60 22.80 16.25
CA GLY A 144 4.41 23.97 15.90
C GLY A 144 3.62 25.23 15.53
N ASN A 145 2.29 25.15 15.40
CA ASN A 145 1.43 26.31 15.13
C ASN A 145 0.79 26.86 16.40
N TRP A 146 0.33 28.11 16.32
CA TRP A 146 -0.38 28.82 17.38
C TRP A 146 -1.80 29.13 16.90
N SER A 147 -2.78 28.84 17.75
CA SER A 147 -4.18 29.25 17.54
C SER A 147 -4.62 30.25 18.59
N SER A 148 -5.76 30.89 18.35
CA SER A 148 -6.17 32.10 19.09
C SER A 148 -5.07 33.17 19.07
N TYR A 149 -4.38 33.29 17.93
CA TYR A 149 -3.30 34.25 17.71
C TYR A 149 -3.63 35.13 16.49
N PRO A 150 -3.51 36.47 16.55
CA PRO A 150 -3.11 37.25 17.74
C PRO A 150 -4.06 37.05 18.94
N PRO A 151 -3.59 37.27 20.18
CA PRO A 151 -4.42 37.15 21.36
C PRO A 151 -5.61 38.10 21.24
N HIS A 152 -6.78 37.67 21.70
CA HIS A 152 -8.01 38.44 21.62
C HIS A 152 -8.80 38.34 22.93
N LYS A 153 -9.86 39.14 23.05
CA LYS A 153 -10.73 39.16 24.22
C LYS A 153 -12.20 39.28 23.84
N HIS A 154 -13.02 38.95 24.83
CA HIS A 154 -14.48 38.90 24.80
C HIS A 154 -15.05 39.21 26.19
N ASP A 155 -14.54 40.22 26.89
CA ASP A 155 -14.85 40.41 28.31
C ASP A 155 -15.68 41.67 28.62
N GLU A 156 -16.06 42.42 27.57
CA GLU A 156 -16.91 43.60 27.63
C GLU A 156 -18.06 43.55 26.62
N ALA A 157 -19.20 44.16 26.99
CA ALA A 157 -20.34 44.29 26.10
C ALA A 157 -20.26 45.62 25.33
N ARG A 158 -19.79 45.56 24.08
CA ARG A 158 -19.65 46.71 23.16
C ARG A 158 -20.22 46.35 21.78
N PRO A 159 -20.44 47.31 20.87
CA PRO A 159 -20.93 46.97 19.53
C PRO A 159 -20.04 45.98 18.77
N ASP A 160 -18.73 46.08 18.97
CA ASP A 160 -17.66 45.29 18.33
C ASP A 160 -17.13 44.14 19.18
N GLU A 161 -17.62 43.97 20.42
CA GLU A 161 -17.15 42.94 21.35
C GLU A 161 -18.32 42.35 22.14
N THR A 162 -18.37 41.03 22.26
CA THR A 162 -19.38 40.35 23.09
C THR A 162 -18.76 39.91 24.41
N ALA A 163 -19.43 40.21 25.53
CA ALA A 163 -19.04 39.70 26.85
C ALA A 163 -19.37 38.21 26.95
N LEU A 164 -18.35 37.37 27.03
CA LEU A 164 -18.38 35.92 27.12
C LEU A 164 -17.41 35.43 28.19
N GLU A 165 -17.82 34.36 28.87
CA GLU A 165 -16.92 33.49 29.62
C GLU A 165 -16.57 32.30 28.73
N GLU A 166 -15.32 31.81 28.82
CA GLU A 166 -14.88 30.67 28.04
C GLU A 166 -14.25 29.55 28.88
N ILE A 167 -14.40 28.33 28.39
CA ILE A 167 -13.73 27.14 28.88
C ILE A 167 -12.99 26.50 27.71
N TYR A 168 -11.69 26.23 27.89
CA TYR A 168 -10.84 25.50 26.95
C TYR A 168 -10.54 24.13 27.55
N TYR A 169 -11.07 23.06 26.96
CA TYR A 169 -10.72 21.69 27.31
C TYR A 169 -9.74 21.14 26.29
N PHE A 170 -8.59 20.63 26.74
CA PHE A 170 -7.49 20.24 25.87
C PHE A 170 -7.36 18.72 25.67
N GLU A 171 -6.95 18.36 24.46
CA GLU A 171 -6.42 17.05 24.10
C GLU A 171 -5.14 17.28 23.30
N VAL A 172 -4.12 16.44 23.53
CA VAL A 172 -2.82 16.58 22.85
C VAL A 172 -2.45 15.26 22.21
N ALA A 173 -2.16 15.29 20.90
CA ALA A 173 -1.79 14.10 20.16
C ALA A 173 -0.52 13.46 20.75
N GLY A 174 -0.43 12.12 20.72
CA GLY A 174 0.76 11.39 21.15
C GLY A 174 1.13 11.54 22.64
N GLY A 175 0.24 12.04 23.50
CA GLY A 175 0.54 12.26 24.92
C GLY A 175 1.52 13.43 25.17
N GLY A 176 1.67 14.32 24.18
CA GLY A 176 2.54 15.48 24.26
C GLY A 176 2.02 16.58 25.19
N VAL A 177 2.50 17.80 24.94
CA VAL A 177 2.10 19.01 25.68
C VAL A 177 1.67 20.12 24.73
N GLY A 178 0.78 20.98 25.20
CA GLY A 178 0.53 22.30 24.63
C GLY A 178 0.75 23.39 25.68
N TYR A 179 0.58 24.64 25.29
CA TYR A 179 0.57 25.76 26.25
C TYR A 179 -0.62 26.68 25.99
N GLN A 180 -1.16 27.25 27.06
CA GLN A 180 -2.24 28.24 26.99
C GLN A 180 -1.88 29.50 27.78
N ARG A 181 -2.12 30.66 27.18
CA ARG A 181 -1.92 31.98 27.80
C ARG A 181 -3.25 32.71 28.00
N VAL A 182 -3.45 33.28 29.19
CA VAL A 182 -4.55 34.19 29.55
C VAL A 182 -4.01 35.30 30.45
N TYR A 183 -4.33 36.57 30.19
CA TYR A 183 -3.86 37.69 31.00
C TYR A 183 -4.81 38.88 31.01
N ALA A 184 -4.68 39.72 32.04
CA ALA A 184 -5.60 40.82 32.29
C ALA A 184 -5.69 41.81 31.12
N SER A 185 -6.92 42.18 30.77
CA SER A 185 -7.24 43.28 29.85
C SER A 185 -7.35 44.63 30.56
N SER A 186 -7.54 44.63 31.89
CA SER A 186 -7.65 45.80 32.74
C SER A 186 -7.04 45.53 34.12
N PRO A 187 -6.38 46.51 34.77
CA PRO A 187 -5.88 46.38 36.15
C PRO A 187 -6.94 46.00 37.18
N ASP A 188 -8.21 46.36 36.94
CA ASP A 188 -9.31 46.14 37.89
C ASP A 188 -9.86 44.69 37.85
N ARG A 189 -9.45 43.89 36.86
CA ARG A 189 -9.86 42.49 36.67
C ARG A 189 -8.60 41.62 36.46
N PRO A 190 -7.82 41.37 37.53
CA PRO A 190 -6.53 40.69 37.41
C PRO A 190 -6.70 39.21 37.08
N ILE A 191 -5.98 38.76 36.06
CA ILE A 191 -5.80 37.35 35.70
C ILE A 191 -4.43 37.20 35.03
N ASP A 192 -3.71 36.12 35.36
CA ASP A 192 -2.39 35.83 34.80
C ASP A 192 -2.14 34.32 34.80
N VAL A 193 -2.39 33.68 33.67
CA VAL A 193 -2.26 32.22 33.50
C VAL A 193 -1.35 31.94 32.30
N LEU A 194 -0.27 31.23 32.55
CA LEU A 194 0.52 30.53 31.53
C LEU A 194 0.61 29.08 31.98
N ALA A 195 -0.13 28.21 31.32
CA ALA A 195 -0.25 26.81 31.69
C ALA A 195 0.34 25.91 30.60
N GLU A 196 1.15 24.93 31.00
CA GLU A 196 1.31 23.71 30.21
C GLU A 196 -0.01 22.93 30.29
N VAL A 197 -0.52 22.46 29.15
CA VAL A 197 -1.78 21.70 29.07
C VAL A 197 -1.55 20.34 28.43
N ARG A 198 -2.25 19.34 28.94
CA ARG A 198 -2.25 17.95 28.49
C ARG A 198 -3.67 17.46 28.23
N THR A 199 -3.79 16.25 27.70
CA THR A 199 -5.09 15.59 27.53
C THR A 199 -5.87 15.57 28.84
N GLY A 200 -7.07 16.15 28.79
CA GLY A 200 -8.00 16.22 29.91
C GLY A 200 -7.93 17.51 30.72
N ASP A 201 -6.94 18.38 30.48
CA ASP A 201 -6.80 19.66 31.19
C ASP A 201 -7.83 20.69 30.73
N VAL A 202 -8.19 21.57 31.66
CA VAL A 202 -9.12 22.68 31.40
C VAL A 202 -8.49 24.00 31.82
N VAL A 203 -8.59 25.01 30.96
CA VAL A 203 -8.25 26.40 31.27
C VAL A 203 -9.51 27.26 31.21
N LEU A 204 -9.72 28.05 32.25
CA LEU A 204 -10.89 28.92 32.39
C LEU A 204 -10.51 30.35 31.98
N VAL A 205 -11.40 31.00 31.23
CA VAL A 205 -11.25 32.39 30.79
C VAL A 205 -12.48 33.17 31.23
N PRO A 206 -12.52 33.67 32.48
CA PRO A 206 -13.62 34.52 32.95
C PRO A 206 -13.57 35.93 32.36
N HIS A 207 -12.40 36.37 31.90
CA HIS A 207 -12.12 37.65 31.24
C HIS A 207 -10.64 37.72 30.82
N GLY A 208 -10.25 38.82 30.18
CA GLY A 208 -8.89 39.11 29.78
C GLY A 208 -8.59 38.71 28.33
N TRP A 209 -7.37 39.03 27.92
CA TRP A 209 -6.77 38.56 26.69
C TRP A 209 -6.45 37.08 26.81
N HIS A 210 -6.83 36.30 25.81
CA HIS A 210 -6.58 34.86 25.75
C HIS A 210 -6.00 34.46 24.40
N GLY A 211 -5.16 33.43 24.45
CA GLY A 211 -4.26 33.06 23.38
C GLY A 211 -2.83 33.63 23.56
N PRO A 212 -1.82 33.02 22.91
CA PRO A 212 -1.95 31.88 22.03
C PRO A 212 -2.21 30.56 22.78
N SER A 213 -2.98 29.67 22.14
CA SER A 213 -2.91 28.23 22.37
C SER A 213 -1.80 27.69 21.49
N MET A 214 -0.72 27.22 22.09
CA MET A 214 0.52 26.86 21.39
C MET A 214 0.64 25.34 21.31
N ALA A 215 0.60 24.80 20.09
CA ALA A 215 0.89 23.39 19.85
C ALA A 215 2.41 23.19 19.90
N ALA A 216 2.90 22.32 20.79
CA ALA A 216 4.32 22.01 20.82
C ALA A 216 4.74 21.34 19.50
N PRO A 217 5.96 21.60 18.99
CA PRO A 217 6.45 20.93 17.78
C PRO A 217 6.35 19.40 17.92
N GLY A 218 5.74 18.75 16.93
CA GLY A 218 5.53 17.30 16.91
C GLY A 218 4.24 16.81 17.58
N TYR A 219 3.45 17.69 18.19
CA TYR A 219 2.19 17.33 18.85
C TYR A 219 1.06 18.24 18.41
N ASP A 220 0.08 17.69 17.68
CA ASP A 220 -1.13 18.43 17.33
C ASP A 220 -1.96 18.70 18.59
N LEU A 221 -2.48 19.93 18.68
CA LEU A 221 -3.24 20.41 19.82
C LEU A 221 -4.72 20.51 19.44
N TYR A 222 -5.57 19.89 20.23
CA TYR A 222 -7.01 20.07 20.18
C TYR A 222 -7.47 20.86 21.40
N TYR A 223 -8.42 21.76 21.20
CA TYR A 223 -9.28 22.18 22.30
C TYR A 223 -10.74 22.29 21.91
N LEU A 224 -11.60 21.95 22.86
CA LEU A 224 -13.02 22.27 22.87
C LEU A 224 -13.21 23.61 23.57
N ASN A 225 -13.74 24.60 22.85
CA ASN A 225 -13.99 25.94 23.36
C ASN A 225 -15.50 26.13 23.58
N VAL A 226 -15.87 26.28 24.85
CA VAL A 226 -17.25 26.45 25.31
C VAL A 226 -17.41 27.88 25.79
N MET A 227 -18.38 28.61 25.21
CA MET A 227 -18.56 30.03 25.43
C MET A 227 -20.02 30.36 25.73
N ALA A 228 -20.25 31.27 26.66
CA ALA A 228 -21.57 31.83 26.94
C ALA A 228 -21.43 33.14 27.72
N GLY A 229 -22.45 34.01 27.68
CA GLY A 229 -22.38 35.30 28.37
C GLY A 229 -23.75 35.89 28.74
N PRO A 230 -23.75 37.04 29.43
CA PRO A 230 -24.97 37.69 29.92
C PRO A 230 -25.83 38.35 28.83
N GLY A 231 -25.27 38.60 27.65
CA GLY A 231 -25.94 39.29 26.54
C GLY A 231 -27.20 38.58 26.04
N GLU A 232 -28.14 39.35 25.50
CA GLU A 232 -29.34 38.80 24.84
C GLU A 232 -29.04 38.35 23.40
N GLU A 233 -28.06 38.98 22.75
CA GLU A 233 -27.57 38.59 21.42
C GLU A 233 -26.49 37.50 21.55
N ARG A 234 -26.68 36.38 20.85
CA ARG A 234 -25.70 35.31 20.71
C ARG A 234 -24.78 35.63 19.54
N ALA A 235 -23.67 36.30 19.82
CA ALA A 235 -22.68 36.68 18.82
C ALA A 235 -21.26 36.38 19.32
N TRP A 236 -20.37 35.98 18.40
CA TRP A 236 -18.96 35.75 18.70
C TRP A 236 -18.11 36.89 18.13
N ARG A 237 -18.22 38.09 18.75
CA ARG A 237 -17.48 39.29 18.32
C ARG A 237 -16.23 39.48 19.17
N ILE A 238 -15.07 39.36 18.52
CA ILE A 238 -13.75 39.34 19.14
C ILE A 238 -13.09 40.72 19.04
N CYS A 239 -12.33 41.11 20.05
CA CYS A 239 -11.42 42.25 19.98
C CYS A 239 -9.98 41.72 20.05
N ASP A 240 -9.12 42.03 19.07
CA ASP A 240 -7.70 41.64 19.12
C ASP A 240 -6.89 42.54 20.06
N HIS A 241 -5.82 42.00 20.61
CA HIS A 241 -4.89 42.78 21.43
C HIS A 241 -4.24 43.90 20.58
N PRO A 242 -4.30 45.18 21.01
CA PRO A 242 -3.87 46.30 20.17
C PRO A 242 -2.40 46.20 19.75
N ASP A 243 -1.52 45.72 20.63
CA ASP A 243 -0.09 45.54 20.33
C ASP A 243 0.22 44.37 19.38
N HIS A 244 -0.76 43.50 19.11
CA HIS A 244 -0.60 42.29 18.29
C HIS A 244 -1.54 42.24 17.09
N ALA A 245 -2.48 43.19 16.95
CA ALA A 245 -3.45 43.21 15.86
C ALA A 245 -2.80 43.22 14.46
N TRP A 246 -1.62 43.84 14.33
CA TRP A 246 -0.81 43.86 13.09
C TRP A 246 -0.47 42.47 12.55
N ILE A 247 -0.53 41.42 13.38
CA ILE A 247 -0.25 40.04 12.96
C ILE A 247 -1.26 39.56 11.92
N ARG A 248 -2.52 40.02 11.97
CA ARG A 248 -3.51 39.68 10.93
C ARG A 248 -3.10 40.21 9.56
N ASP A 249 -2.48 41.38 9.50
CA ASP A 249 -1.99 41.95 8.25
C ASP A 249 -0.86 41.11 7.64
N THR A 250 -0.11 40.37 8.48
CA THR A 250 0.95 39.47 8.00
C THR A 250 0.41 38.22 7.30
N TRP A 251 -0.85 37.86 7.50
CA TRP A 251 -1.45 36.68 6.87
C TRP A 251 -1.65 36.85 5.37
N ALA A 252 -1.73 38.10 4.88
CA ALA A 252 -1.90 38.38 3.46
C ALA A 252 -0.75 37.76 2.64
N GLY A 253 -1.10 36.84 1.73
CA GLY A 253 -0.13 36.14 0.87
C GLY A 253 0.56 34.93 1.50
N GLN A 254 0.26 34.57 2.75
CA GLN A 254 0.70 33.30 3.34
C GLN A 254 -0.36 32.22 3.14
N PRO A 255 0.02 31.00 2.72
CA PRO A 255 -0.93 29.90 2.64
C PRO A 255 -1.32 29.42 4.05
N VAL A 256 -2.50 28.83 4.15
CA VAL A 256 -2.86 27.99 5.30
C VAL A 256 -1.90 26.80 5.36
N ASP A 257 -1.53 26.35 6.56
CA ASP A 257 -0.67 25.18 6.77
C ASP A 257 -1.21 23.96 6.00
N PRO A 258 -0.42 23.35 5.10
CA PRO A 258 -0.88 22.30 4.19
C PRO A 258 -1.22 20.99 4.90
N ARG A 259 -0.92 20.86 6.20
CA ARG A 259 -1.37 19.73 7.02
C ARG A 259 -2.87 19.80 7.33
N LEU A 260 -3.54 20.90 6.98
CA LEU A 260 -4.97 21.10 7.20
C LEU A 260 -5.78 20.95 5.88
N PRO A 261 -6.97 20.32 5.92
CA PRO A 261 -7.44 19.42 6.98
C PRO A 261 -6.64 18.11 6.98
N LEU A 262 -6.58 17.42 8.11
CA LEU A 262 -5.78 16.21 8.26
C LEU A 262 -6.44 15.01 7.50
N GLY A 263 -5.93 14.58 6.33
CA GLY A 263 -6.26 13.30 5.65
C GLY A 263 -6.59 13.33 4.14
N ASN A 264 -7.05 12.20 3.56
CA ASN A 264 -7.66 12.15 2.21
C ASN A 264 -8.70 13.29 2.12
N LEU A 265 -8.51 14.23 1.18
CA LEU A 265 -9.03 15.59 1.35
C LEU A 265 -10.54 15.75 1.07
N ALA A 266 -11.08 15.06 0.07
CA ALA A 266 -12.41 15.32 -0.49
C ALA A 266 -13.39 14.14 -0.25
N GLY A 267 -14.36 13.94 -1.16
CA GLY A 267 -15.47 12.99 -0.97
C GLY A 267 -15.05 11.57 -0.57
N ILE A 268 -13.98 11.00 -1.16
CA ILE A 268 -13.50 9.66 -0.76
C ILE A 268 -13.04 9.62 0.70
N GLY A 269 -12.31 10.64 1.16
CA GLY A 269 -11.82 10.68 2.53
C GLY A 269 -12.95 10.72 3.55
N GLN A 270 -13.97 11.52 3.27
CA GLN A 270 -15.20 11.56 4.05
C GLN A 270 -15.91 10.20 4.05
N ALA A 271 -16.06 9.55 2.89
CA ALA A 271 -16.74 8.26 2.77
C ALA A 271 -16.01 7.12 3.51
N LEU A 272 -14.68 7.02 3.40
CA LEU A 272 -13.88 6.03 4.13
C LEU A 272 -14.05 6.18 5.65
N ARG A 273 -14.18 7.42 6.12
CA ARG A 273 -14.38 7.74 7.53
C ARG A 273 -15.80 7.44 7.99
N GLN A 274 -16.80 7.68 7.15
CA GLN A 274 -18.21 7.42 7.47
C GLN A 274 -18.55 5.93 7.47
N TYR A 275 -17.89 5.13 6.62
CA TYR A 275 -18.20 3.70 6.43
C TYR A 275 -16.98 2.78 6.69
N PRO A 276 -16.36 2.83 7.88
CA PRO A 276 -15.12 2.10 8.16
C PRO A 276 -15.29 0.57 8.11
N ASP A 277 -16.46 0.05 8.44
CA ASP A 277 -16.74 -1.39 8.41
C ASP A 277 -16.93 -1.92 6.98
N LEU A 278 -17.42 -1.06 6.07
CA LEU A 278 -17.63 -1.41 4.66
C LEU A 278 -16.34 -1.23 3.85
N LEU A 279 -15.55 -0.20 4.19
CA LEU A 279 -14.33 0.18 3.48
C LEU A 279 -13.14 0.26 4.47
N PRO A 280 -12.58 -0.89 4.89
CA PRO A 280 -11.40 -0.91 5.74
C PRO A 280 -10.25 -0.14 5.08
N TYR A 281 -9.68 0.81 5.81
CA TYR A 281 -8.60 1.67 5.33
C TYR A 281 -7.24 1.18 5.83
N HIS A 282 -6.32 0.99 4.89
CA HIS A 282 -4.92 0.65 5.14
C HIS A 282 -4.03 1.81 4.73
N GLN A 283 -3.16 2.28 5.62
CA GLN A 283 -2.36 3.49 5.38
C GLN A 283 -0.93 3.13 4.99
N CYS A 284 -0.59 3.30 3.71
CA CYS A 284 0.78 3.17 3.24
C CYS A 284 1.62 4.45 3.51
N ARG A 285 2.95 4.35 3.35
CA ARG A 285 3.88 5.49 3.44
C ARG A 285 4.28 6.03 2.07
N ASN A 286 3.99 5.29 0.99
CA ASN A 286 4.19 5.73 -0.38
C ASN A 286 3.13 5.10 -1.31
N GLU A 287 2.61 5.86 -2.27
CA GLU A 287 1.53 5.41 -3.15
C GLU A 287 1.97 4.35 -4.17
N GLN A 288 3.25 4.32 -4.57
CA GLN A 288 3.80 3.21 -5.36
C GLN A 288 3.72 1.91 -4.56
N ALA A 289 4.06 1.98 -3.27
CA ALA A 289 4.07 0.84 -2.37
C ALA A 289 2.65 0.30 -2.15
N MET A 290 1.67 1.20 -1.97
CA MET A 290 0.25 0.84 -1.88
C MET A 290 -0.22 -0.02 -3.06
N VAL A 291 0.14 0.36 -4.29
CA VAL A 291 -0.21 -0.38 -5.50
C VAL A 291 0.54 -1.71 -5.59
N HIS A 292 1.82 -1.75 -5.16
CA HIS A 292 2.57 -3.01 -5.07
C HIS A 292 1.96 -4.00 -4.06
N THR A 293 1.52 -3.51 -2.90
CA THR A 293 0.78 -4.29 -1.90
C THR A 293 -0.51 -4.84 -2.50
N ALA A 294 -1.30 -4.03 -3.19
CA ALA A 294 -2.52 -4.48 -3.87
C ALA A 294 -2.25 -5.54 -4.94
N ALA A 295 -1.22 -5.33 -5.78
CA ALA A 295 -0.83 -6.30 -6.80
C ALA A 295 -0.38 -7.64 -6.18
N ALA A 296 0.38 -7.60 -5.09
CA ALA A 296 0.82 -8.80 -4.38
C ALA A 296 -0.35 -9.55 -3.74
N TYR A 297 -1.25 -8.83 -3.07
CA TYR A 297 -2.48 -9.38 -2.52
C TYR A 297 -3.31 -10.07 -3.60
N ALA A 298 -3.48 -9.41 -4.75
CA ALA A 298 -4.21 -9.96 -5.88
C ALA A 298 -3.56 -11.23 -6.45
N ARG A 299 -2.22 -11.25 -6.58
CA ARG A 299 -1.52 -12.46 -7.03
C ARG A 299 -1.69 -13.62 -6.05
N MET A 300 -1.59 -13.35 -4.74
CA MET A 300 -1.70 -14.39 -3.71
C MET A 300 -3.11 -15.03 -3.70
N THR A 301 -4.14 -14.22 -3.91
CA THR A 301 -5.56 -14.63 -3.98
C THR A 301 -6.03 -15.11 -5.36
N ASP A 302 -5.10 -15.52 -6.25
CA ASP A 302 -5.43 -16.01 -7.60
C ASP A 302 -6.20 -15.01 -8.47
N ARG A 303 -5.99 -13.71 -8.22
CA ARG A 303 -6.65 -12.58 -8.90
C ARG A 303 -8.16 -12.53 -8.65
N LEU A 304 -8.64 -13.22 -7.62
CA LEU A 304 -10.06 -13.25 -7.23
C LEU A 304 -10.44 -12.10 -6.29
N SER A 305 -9.45 -11.43 -5.69
CA SER A 305 -9.64 -10.26 -4.84
C SER A 305 -8.50 -9.27 -5.05
N THR A 306 -8.75 -7.99 -4.77
CA THR A 306 -7.73 -6.92 -4.82
C THR A 306 -8.17 -5.74 -3.97
N PHE A 307 -7.26 -4.80 -3.71
CA PHE A 307 -7.57 -3.53 -3.07
C PHE A 307 -7.88 -2.43 -4.09
N ALA A 308 -8.65 -1.44 -3.65
CA ALA A 308 -8.71 -0.15 -4.31
C ALA A 308 -7.63 0.77 -3.71
N CYS A 309 -6.83 1.39 -4.56
CA CYS A 309 -5.77 2.31 -4.19
C CYS A 309 -6.23 3.74 -4.48
N THR A 310 -6.30 4.59 -3.47
CA THR A 310 -6.76 5.98 -3.60
C THR A 310 -5.66 6.96 -3.21
N THR A 311 -5.59 8.11 -3.89
CA THR A 311 -4.59 9.16 -3.63
C THR A 311 -5.22 10.54 -3.76
N SER A 312 -4.54 11.57 -3.24
CA SER A 312 -4.81 12.94 -3.67
C SER A 312 -4.47 13.16 -5.15
N VAL A 313 -4.71 14.37 -5.65
CA VAL A 313 -4.30 14.84 -6.98
C VAL A 313 -2.79 15.06 -7.06
N GLY A 314 -2.26 15.18 -8.29
CA GLY A 314 -0.88 15.61 -8.53
C GLY A 314 0.16 14.55 -8.13
N PRO A 315 1.12 14.85 -7.23
CA PRO A 315 2.24 13.97 -6.94
C PRO A 315 1.82 12.61 -6.38
N GLY A 316 0.78 12.57 -5.55
CA GLY A 316 0.25 11.30 -5.01
C GLY A 316 -0.23 10.36 -6.12
N ALA A 317 -0.87 10.93 -7.14
CA ALA A 317 -1.27 10.17 -8.32
C ALA A 317 -0.05 9.69 -9.12
N THR A 318 0.89 10.59 -9.45
CA THR A 318 2.08 10.18 -10.24
C THR A 318 2.95 9.14 -9.56
N ASN A 319 2.98 9.08 -8.23
CA ASN A 319 3.71 8.07 -7.48
C ASN A 319 3.20 6.64 -7.75
N MET A 320 1.94 6.45 -8.18
CA MET A 320 1.40 5.12 -8.49
C MET A 320 1.86 4.54 -9.85
N LEU A 321 2.41 5.36 -10.76
CA LEU A 321 2.61 4.99 -12.17
C LEU A 321 3.50 3.75 -12.36
N THR A 322 4.62 3.68 -11.64
CA THR A 322 5.57 2.55 -11.73
C THR A 322 4.91 1.24 -11.34
N ALA A 323 4.12 1.26 -10.26
CA ALA A 323 3.43 0.08 -9.76
C ALA A 323 2.22 -0.30 -10.62
N ALA A 324 1.53 0.69 -11.21
CA ALA A 324 0.47 0.45 -12.21
C ALA A 324 1.03 -0.30 -13.44
N ALA A 325 2.20 0.11 -13.93
CA ALA A 325 2.90 -0.61 -15.00
C ALA A 325 3.24 -2.05 -14.58
N GLY A 326 3.79 -2.23 -13.37
CA GLY A 326 4.10 -3.54 -12.80
C GLY A 326 2.88 -4.47 -12.73
N ALA A 327 1.73 -3.98 -12.26
CA ALA A 327 0.48 -4.73 -12.22
C ALA A 327 0.00 -5.12 -13.63
N THR A 328 0.03 -4.18 -14.58
CA THR A 328 -0.41 -4.41 -15.97
C THR A 328 0.49 -5.39 -16.73
N ILE A 329 1.81 -5.32 -16.54
CA ILE A 329 2.77 -6.26 -17.13
C ILE A 329 2.51 -7.68 -16.61
N ASN A 330 2.27 -7.82 -15.31
CA ASN A 330 2.00 -9.11 -14.69
C ASN A 330 0.55 -9.62 -14.93
N ARG A 331 -0.34 -8.78 -15.50
CA ARG A 331 -1.81 -9.01 -15.56
C ARG A 331 -2.38 -9.28 -14.16
N LEU A 332 -2.15 -8.37 -13.22
CA LEU A 332 -2.68 -8.43 -11.86
C LEU A 332 -3.76 -7.33 -11.70
N PRO A 333 -4.97 -7.67 -11.23
CA PRO A 333 -6.03 -6.68 -11.07
C PRO A 333 -5.67 -5.71 -9.94
N VAL A 334 -5.66 -4.41 -10.23
CA VAL A 334 -5.60 -3.35 -9.22
C VAL A 334 -6.49 -2.19 -9.66
N LEU A 335 -7.35 -1.71 -8.76
CA LEU A 335 -8.20 -0.54 -9.01
C LEU A 335 -7.52 0.71 -8.44
N LEU A 336 -7.27 1.70 -9.30
CA LEU A 336 -6.67 2.98 -8.95
C LEU A 336 -7.73 4.08 -9.02
N LEU A 337 -7.85 4.84 -7.94
CA LEU A 337 -8.80 5.94 -7.77
C LEU A 337 -8.04 7.24 -7.44
N PRO A 338 -7.17 7.75 -8.33
CA PRO A 338 -6.47 9.01 -8.08
C PRO A 338 -7.45 10.18 -8.10
N GLY A 339 -7.29 11.11 -7.15
CA GLY A 339 -7.89 12.44 -7.25
C GLY A 339 -7.44 13.14 -8.53
N ASP A 340 -8.31 13.98 -9.10
CA ASP A 340 -8.02 14.78 -10.29
C ASP A 340 -8.35 16.26 -10.03
N VAL A 341 -7.92 17.13 -10.95
CA VAL A 341 -8.24 18.56 -10.95
C VAL A 341 -9.76 18.79 -10.96
N PHE A 342 -10.20 19.98 -10.54
CA PHE A 342 -11.63 20.32 -10.53
C PHE A 342 -12.21 20.30 -11.94
N ALA A 343 -13.31 19.57 -12.15
CA ALA A 343 -14.00 19.50 -13.43
C ALA A 343 -14.60 20.87 -13.82
N THR A 344 -15.02 21.67 -12.83
CA THR A 344 -15.58 23.02 -13.00
C THR A 344 -14.54 24.06 -13.41
N ARG A 345 -13.26 23.85 -13.07
CA ARG A 345 -12.13 24.76 -13.37
C ARG A 345 -12.30 26.19 -12.85
N SER A 346 -13.13 26.39 -11.83
CA SER A 346 -13.41 27.73 -11.30
C SER A 346 -12.21 28.40 -10.63
N ALA A 347 -11.19 27.62 -10.25
CA ALA A 347 -10.01 28.06 -9.50
C ALA A 347 -8.69 27.57 -10.14
N GLU A 348 -8.60 27.51 -11.47
CA GLU A 348 -7.38 27.04 -12.14
C GLU A 348 -6.20 28.05 -12.04
N PRO A 349 -4.96 27.56 -11.86
CA PRO A 349 -4.62 26.18 -11.53
C PRO A 349 -4.94 25.87 -10.06
N VAL A 350 -5.50 24.69 -9.78
CA VAL A 350 -5.67 24.23 -8.39
C VAL A 350 -4.32 23.79 -7.81
N LEU A 351 -4.19 23.82 -6.48
CA LEU A 351 -3.00 23.30 -5.81
C LEU A 351 -2.72 21.86 -6.27
N GLN A 352 -1.46 21.54 -6.57
CA GLN A 352 -1.00 20.24 -7.12
C GLN A 352 -1.40 19.92 -8.58
N GLN A 353 -2.07 20.84 -9.29
CA GLN A 353 -2.28 20.72 -10.74
C GLN A 353 -0.97 20.92 -11.50
N LEU A 354 -0.75 20.11 -12.54
CA LEU A 354 0.26 20.40 -13.57
C LEU A 354 -0.30 21.49 -14.48
N GLU A 355 0.14 22.74 -14.29
CA GLU A 355 -0.24 23.85 -15.15
C GLU A 355 0.42 23.72 -16.52
N VAL A 356 -0.38 23.62 -17.59
CA VAL A 356 0.10 23.60 -18.96
C VAL A 356 -0.57 24.71 -19.79
N PRO A 357 0.18 25.59 -20.48
CA PRO A 357 -0.39 26.76 -21.15
C PRO A 357 -1.15 26.45 -22.46
N TRP A 358 -1.09 25.21 -22.96
CA TRP A 358 -1.68 24.82 -24.24
C TRP A 358 -2.97 24.02 -24.14
N ALA A 359 -3.39 23.61 -22.94
CA ALA A 359 -4.60 22.80 -22.73
C ALA A 359 -5.12 22.94 -21.28
N GLY A 360 -6.43 23.15 -21.11
CA GLY A 360 -7.05 23.23 -19.78
C GLY A 360 -7.55 21.89 -19.23
N ASP A 361 -7.54 20.82 -20.02
CA ASP A 361 -8.10 19.51 -19.67
C ASP A 361 -7.04 18.43 -19.39
N VAL A 362 -5.76 18.80 -19.53
CA VAL A 362 -4.63 17.92 -19.25
C VAL A 362 -4.37 17.87 -17.75
N SER A 363 -4.24 16.66 -17.22
CA SER A 363 -3.81 16.41 -15.85
C SER A 363 -2.65 15.42 -15.83
N VAL A 364 -1.97 15.31 -14.69
CA VAL A 364 -0.98 14.24 -14.51
C VAL A 364 -1.60 12.84 -14.59
N ASN A 365 -2.92 12.70 -14.40
CA ASN A 365 -3.59 11.42 -14.50
C ASN A 365 -3.64 10.88 -15.94
N ASP A 366 -3.43 11.72 -16.96
CA ASP A 366 -3.33 11.23 -18.35
C ASP A 366 -2.11 10.31 -18.56
N CYS A 367 -1.11 10.38 -17.67
CA CYS A 367 0.03 9.45 -17.64
C CYS A 367 -0.38 8.00 -17.31
N PHE A 368 -1.57 7.76 -16.75
CA PHE A 368 -2.05 6.40 -16.48
C PHE A 368 -2.55 5.67 -17.73
N ARG A 369 -2.91 6.39 -18.80
CA ARG A 369 -3.43 5.80 -20.04
C ARG A 369 -2.52 4.70 -20.63
N PRO A 370 -1.18 4.87 -20.76
CA PRO A 370 -0.31 3.82 -21.28
C PRO A 370 -0.11 2.63 -20.34
N VAL A 371 -0.34 2.80 -19.03
CA VAL A 371 -0.05 1.77 -18.03
C VAL A 371 -1.31 1.12 -17.46
N SER A 372 -2.50 1.60 -17.81
CA SER A 372 -3.79 1.03 -17.40
C SER A 372 -4.43 0.25 -18.54
N ARG A 373 -5.06 -0.87 -18.21
CA ARG A 373 -5.90 -1.65 -19.13
C ARG A 373 -7.25 -1.00 -19.40
N PHE A 374 -7.70 -0.18 -18.46
CA PHE A 374 -8.85 0.70 -18.61
C PHE A 374 -8.55 2.01 -17.87
N PHE A 375 -8.81 3.14 -18.54
CA PHE A 375 -8.70 4.46 -17.97
C PHE A 375 -9.99 5.21 -18.28
N ASP A 376 -10.58 5.84 -17.27
CA ASP A 376 -11.66 6.80 -17.44
C ASP A 376 -11.51 7.97 -16.45
N ARG A 377 -12.12 9.11 -16.77
CA ARG A 377 -12.17 10.29 -15.91
C ARG A 377 -13.63 10.66 -15.66
N VAL A 378 -14.04 10.61 -14.39
CA VAL A 378 -15.42 10.86 -13.96
C VAL A 378 -15.61 12.36 -13.71
N SER A 379 -15.72 13.14 -14.78
CA SER A 379 -15.92 14.60 -14.72
C SER A 379 -17.35 15.03 -14.41
N ARG A 380 -18.28 14.08 -14.30
CA ARG A 380 -19.67 14.27 -13.85
C ARG A 380 -20.13 13.00 -13.11
N PRO A 381 -21.00 13.09 -12.08
CA PRO A 381 -21.40 11.94 -11.29
C PRO A 381 -21.94 10.79 -12.16
N GLU A 382 -22.89 11.01 -13.05
CA GLU A 382 -23.51 9.95 -13.87
C GLU A 382 -22.54 9.09 -14.69
N GLN A 383 -21.32 9.59 -14.96
CA GLN A 383 -20.30 8.84 -15.70
C GLN A 383 -19.78 7.63 -14.89
N LEU A 384 -19.84 7.68 -13.56
CA LEU A 384 -19.32 6.61 -12.69
C LEU A 384 -19.98 5.26 -12.97
N VAL A 385 -21.28 5.22 -13.33
CA VAL A 385 -21.98 3.95 -13.61
C VAL A 385 -21.29 3.21 -14.77
N GLY A 386 -21.04 3.92 -15.87
CA GLY A 386 -20.34 3.34 -17.04
C GLY A 386 -18.89 3.00 -16.73
N ALA A 387 -18.19 3.92 -16.05
CA ALA A 387 -16.78 3.76 -15.69
C ALA A 387 -16.56 2.56 -14.75
N ALA A 388 -17.38 2.40 -13.71
CA ALA A 388 -17.27 1.31 -12.74
C ALA A 388 -17.61 -0.06 -13.36
N LEU A 389 -18.65 -0.14 -14.22
CA LEU A 389 -18.96 -1.38 -14.95
C LEU A 389 -17.85 -1.74 -15.94
N GLY A 390 -17.28 -0.74 -16.63
CA GLY A 390 -16.12 -0.91 -17.50
C GLY A 390 -14.88 -1.39 -16.74
N ALA A 391 -14.64 -0.83 -15.55
CA ALA A 391 -13.56 -1.22 -14.66
C ALA A 391 -13.69 -2.68 -14.21
N MET A 392 -14.87 -3.07 -13.70
CA MET A 392 -15.10 -4.44 -13.24
C MET A 392 -14.98 -5.48 -14.36
N ARG A 393 -15.45 -5.16 -15.58
CA ARG A 393 -15.25 -6.02 -16.76
C ARG A 393 -13.76 -6.32 -17.00
N VAL A 394 -12.89 -5.33 -16.86
CA VAL A 394 -11.44 -5.49 -17.10
C VAL A 394 -10.74 -6.18 -15.93
N LEU A 395 -11.03 -5.77 -14.69
CA LEU A 395 -10.42 -6.38 -13.50
C LEU A 395 -10.68 -7.88 -13.43
N THR A 396 -11.86 -8.35 -13.83
CA THR A 396 -12.32 -9.74 -13.71
C THR A 396 -11.99 -10.62 -14.91
N ASP A 397 -11.39 -10.08 -15.97
CA ASP A 397 -11.02 -10.82 -17.18
C ASP A 397 -9.56 -11.32 -17.11
N PRO A 398 -9.30 -12.64 -17.17
CA PRO A 398 -7.93 -13.19 -17.06
C PRO A 398 -6.93 -12.71 -18.12
N VAL A 399 -7.41 -12.23 -19.26
CA VAL A 399 -6.60 -11.76 -20.39
C VAL A 399 -6.38 -10.25 -20.31
N GLU A 400 -7.46 -9.50 -20.09
CA GLU A 400 -7.45 -8.03 -20.11
C GLU A 400 -7.00 -7.42 -18.78
N THR A 401 -7.02 -8.16 -17.67
CA THR A 401 -6.73 -7.61 -16.34
C THR A 401 -5.33 -6.99 -16.20
N GLY A 402 -5.23 -6.04 -15.27
CA GLY A 402 -4.08 -5.19 -15.00
C GLY A 402 -4.51 -4.02 -14.11
N ALA A 403 -3.73 -2.94 -14.12
CA ALA A 403 -4.17 -1.70 -13.48
C ALA A 403 -5.38 -1.12 -14.22
N VAL A 404 -6.39 -0.69 -13.47
CA VAL A 404 -7.56 0.03 -13.96
C VAL A 404 -7.64 1.34 -13.22
N THR A 405 -7.73 2.46 -13.94
CA THR A 405 -7.70 3.80 -13.33
C THR A 405 -9.00 4.53 -13.60
N LEU A 406 -9.69 4.93 -12.52
CA LEU A 406 -10.80 5.87 -12.58
C LEU A 406 -10.34 7.16 -11.92
N ALA A 407 -10.03 8.18 -12.72
CA ALA A 407 -9.62 9.48 -12.22
C ALA A 407 -10.83 10.28 -11.74
N LEU A 408 -10.73 10.86 -10.54
CA LEU A 408 -11.86 11.44 -9.82
C LEU A 408 -11.60 12.92 -9.51
N PRO A 409 -12.05 13.86 -10.36
CA PRO A 409 -12.12 15.28 -10.06
C PRO A 409 -12.66 15.54 -8.65
N GLN A 410 -11.90 16.26 -7.84
CA GLN A 410 -12.19 16.42 -6.42
C GLN A 410 -13.54 17.11 -6.14
N ASP A 411 -13.97 18.04 -6.99
CA ASP A 411 -15.30 18.67 -6.91
C ASP A 411 -16.42 17.68 -7.21
N VAL A 412 -16.27 16.86 -8.26
CA VAL A 412 -17.25 15.83 -8.62
C VAL A 412 -17.41 14.77 -7.53
N GLN A 413 -16.36 14.43 -6.79
CA GLN A 413 -16.43 13.48 -5.65
C GLN A 413 -17.42 13.94 -4.57
N THR A 414 -17.74 15.23 -4.51
CA THR A 414 -18.61 15.84 -3.49
C THR A 414 -20.04 16.09 -3.98
N GLU A 415 -20.32 15.86 -5.26
CA GLU A 415 -21.64 16.04 -5.82
C GLU A 415 -22.56 14.89 -5.42
N ALA A 416 -23.70 15.21 -4.81
CA ALA A 416 -24.78 14.25 -4.60
C ALA A 416 -25.45 13.91 -5.94
N TYR A 417 -25.73 12.63 -6.16
CA TYR A 417 -26.40 12.14 -7.36
C TYR A 417 -27.40 11.05 -7.00
N ASP A 418 -28.57 11.07 -7.65
CA ASP A 418 -29.61 10.05 -7.49
C ASP A 418 -29.23 8.80 -8.30
N TRP A 419 -28.37 7.97 -7.71
CA TRP A 419 -27.88 6.76 -8.36
C TRP A 419 -29.02 5.74 -8.50
N PRO A 420 -29.17 5.10 -9.68
CA PRO A 420 -30.13 4.02 -9.83
C PRO A 420 -29.86 2.93 -8.79
N SER A 421 -30.87 2.51 -8.03
CA SER A 421 -30.71 1.47 -6.99
C SER A 421 -30.09 0.18 -7.54
N ASP A 422 -30.40 -0.16 -8.79
CA ASP A 422 -29.85 -1.31 -9.50
C ASP A 422 -28.32 -1.24 -9.63
N PHE A 423 -27.72 -0.05 -9.66
CA PHE A 423 -26.27 0.13 -9.67
C PHE A 423 -25.61 -0.39 -8.40
N LEU A 424 -26.27 -0.24 -7.23
CA LEU A 424 -25.71 -0.60 -5.92
C LEU A 424 -25.94 -2.07 -5.54
N VAL A 425 -26.74 -2.81 -6.31
CA VAL A 425 -26.99 -4.23 -6.06
C VAL A 425 -25.68 -5.03 -6.18
N PRO A 426 -25.34 -5.89 -5.19
CA PRO A 426 -24.18 -6.77 -5.27
C PRO A 426 -24.20 -7.62 -6.55
N ARG A 427 -23.06 -7.66 -7.25
CA ARG A 427 -22.90 -8.43 -8.51
C ARG A 427 -21.85 -9.50 -8.37
N ILE A 428 -22.16 -10.68 -8.89
CA ILE A 428 -21.19 -11.75 -9.08
C ILE A 428 -20.60 -11.60 -10.48
N TRP A 429 -19.28 -11.43 -10.57
CA TRP A 429 -18.54 -11.37 -11.81
C TRP A 429 -17.85 -12.73 -12.07
N PRO A 430 -18.40 -13.59 -12.94
CA PRO A 430 -17.83 -14.91 -13.15
C PRO A 430 -16.55 -14.82 -13.97
N VAL A 431 -15.46 -15.37 -13.43
CA VAL A 431 -14.22 -15.58 -14.19
C VAL A 431 -14.44 -16.72 -15.18
N ARG A 432 -14.45 -16.40 -16.48
CA ARG A 432 -14.76 -17.38 -17.54
C ARG A 432 -13.61 -18.36 -17.73
N ARG A 433 -13.95 -19.63 -17.95
CA ARG A 433 -13.02 -20.72 -18.27
C ARG A 433 -13.38 -21.32 -19.65
N PRO A 434 -12.70 -20.90 -20.73
CA PRO A 434 -12.97 -21.44 -22.06
C PRO A 434 -12.63 -22.94 -22.14
N VAL A 435 -13.53 -23.74 -22.70
CA VAL A 435 -13.34 -25.19 -22.90
C VAL A 435 -12.48 -25.40 -24.17
N PRO A 436 -11.52 -26.34 -24.17
CA PRO A 436 -10.71 -26.61 -25.36
C PRO A 436 -11.55 -27.24 -26.48
N SER A 437 -11.26 -26.87 -27.74
CA SER A 437 -11.89 -27.51 -28.89
C SER A 437 -11.47 -28.99 -28.99
N PRO A 438 -12.40 -29.95 -29.18
CA PRO A 438 -12.05 -31.36 -29.32
C PRO A 438 -11.06 -31.65 -30.46
N SER A 439 -11.13 -30.89 -31.56
CA SER A 439 -10.19 -31.05 -32.70
C SER A 439 -8.78 -30.57 -32.36
N GLU A 440 -8.66 -29.48 -31.59
CA GLU A 440 -7.38 -28.94 -31.13
C GLU A 440 -6.73 -29.91 -30.12
N VAL A 441 -7.51 -30.46 -29.20
CA VAL A 441 -7.03 -31.50 -28.25
C VAL A 441 -6.57 -32.75 -28.99
N ALA A 442 -7.32 -33.21 -29.99
CA ALA A 442 -6.95 -34.38 -30.79
C ALA A 442 -5.63 -34.15 -31.56
N ALA A 443 -5.48 -32.98 -32.20
CA ALA A 443 -4.26 -32.61 -32.91
C ALA A 443 -3.06 -32.45 -31.95
N ALA A 444 -3.27 -31.85 -30.78
CA ALA A 444 -2.25 -31.74 -29.75
C ALA A 444 -1.81 -33.12 -29.25
N ALA A 445 -2.76 -34.01 -28.95
CA ALA A 445 -2.46 -35.37 -28.52
C ALA A 445 -1.71 -36.17 -29.60
N GLU A 446 -2.04 -36.00 -30.88
CA GLU A 446 -1.30 -36.62 -31.99
C GLU A 446 0.15 -36.13 -32.05
N LEU A 447 0.39 -34.82 -31.92
CA LEU A 447 1.74 -34.26 -31.87
C LEU A 447 2.54 -34.82 -30.68
N ILE A 448 1.90 -34.92 -29.51
CA ILE A 448 2.52 -35.47 -28.29
C ILE A 448 2.88 -36.94 -28.46
N ARG A 449 1.97 -37.76 -29.01
CA ARG A 449 2.24 -39.20 -29.23
C ARG A 449 3.39 -39.45 -30.20
N ASN A 450 3.58 -38.56 -31.17
CA ASN A 450 4.64 -38.64 -32.17
C ASN A 450 5.97 -38.01 -31.71
N ALA A 451 5.99 -37.32 -30.57
CA ALA A 451 7.19 -36.71 -30.02
C ALA A 451 8.04 -37.76 -29.28
N ARG A 452 9.36 -37.69 -29.47
CA ARG A 452 10.31 -38.52 -28.74
C ARG A 452 10.79 -37.86 -27.46
N ARG A 453 10.90 -36.53 -27.47
CA ARG A 453 11.46 -35.73 -26.36
C ARG A 453 10.55 -34.54 -26.05
N PRO A 454 9.27 -34.78 -25.69
CA PRO A 454 8.37 -33.70 -25.32
C PRO A 454 8.77 -33.05 -24.00
N LEU A 455 8.55 -31.74 -23.88
CA LEU A 455 8.80 -30.96 -22.67
C LEU A 455 7.62 -30.02 -22.39
N ILE A 456 7.10 -30.00 -21.17
CA ILE A 456 6.10 -29.01 -20.73
C ILE A 456 6.81 -27.76 -20.21
N VAL A 457 6.30 -26.58 -20.59
CA VAL A 457 6.66 -25.28 -19.99
C VAL A 457 5.47 -24.74 -19.23
N ALA A 458 5.48 -24.88 -17.90
CA ALA A 458 4.42 -24.43 -17.00
C ALA A 458 4.57 -22.94 -16.69
N GLY A 459 3.56 -22.16 -17.09
CA GLY A 459 3.41 -20.75 -16.78
C GLY A 459 2.49 -20.48 -15.61
N GLY A 460 2.39 -19.21 -15.19
CA GLY A 460 1.49 -18.82 -14.09
C GLY A 460 0.01 -19.13 -14.34
N GLY A 461 -0.40 -19.31 -15.60
CA GLY A 461 -1.76 -19.76 -15.93
C GLY A 461 -2.11 -21.14 -15.35
N VAL A 462 -1.14 -22.01 -15.07
CA VAL A 462 -1.38 -23.28 -14.37
C VAL A 462 -1.86 -23.02 -12.94
N ILE A 463 -1.21 -22.10 -12.22
CA ILE A 463 -1.56 -21.72 -10.85
C ILE A 463 -2.92 -21.00 -10.83
N TYR A 464 -3.11 -19.94 -11.62
CA TYR A 464 -4.35 -19.16 -11.63
C TYR A 464 -5.58 -19.96 -12.06
N SER A 465 -5.38 -21.01 -12.87
CA SER A 465 -6.45 -21.92 -13.26
C SER A 465 -6.76 -22.97 -12.19
N GLY A 466 -5.92 -23.13 -11.16
CA GLY A 466 -6.02 -24.22 -10.19
C GLY A 466 -5.75 -25.58 -10.85
N ALA A 467 -4.77 -25.63 -11.76
CA ALA A 467 -4.47 -26.79 -12.60
C ALA A 467 -3.31 -27.65 -12.08
N THR A 468 -2.80 -27.43 -10.87
CA THR A 468 -1.66 -28.16 -10.31
C THR A 468 -1.93 -29.66 -10.21
N ASP A 469 -3.10 -30.06 -9.71
CA ASP A 469 -3.47 -31.48 -9.60
C ASP A 469 -3.70 -32.14 -10.96
N ALA A 470 -4.28 -31.38 -11.90
CA ALA A 470 -4.45 -31.82 -13.28
C ALA A 470 -3.09 -32.04 -13.96
N LEU A 471 -2.12 -31.14 -13.72
CA LEU A 471 -0.76 -31.27 -14.22
C LEU A 471 -0.08 -32.50 -13.64
N VAL A 472 -0.17 -32.73 -12.32
CA VAL A 472 0.33 -33.95 -11.66
C VAL A 472 -0.25 -35.19 -12.34
N SER A 473 -1.57 -35.27 -12.51
CA SER A 473 -2.22 -36.42 -13.15
C SER A 473 -1.74 -36.66 -14.59
N LEU A 474 -1.51 -35.58 -15.37
CA LEU A 474 -0.95 -35.67 -16.72
C LEU A 474 0.46 -36.24 -16.71
N VAL A 475 1.35 -35.74 -15.86
CA VAL A 475 2.76 -36.12 -15.87
C VAL A 475 3.01 -37.46 -15.17
N ASP A 476 2.18 -37.87 -14.22
CA ASP A 476 2.21 -39.22 -13.65
C ASP A 476 1.86 -40.28 -14.71
N GLY A 477 0.85 -40.00 -15.54
CA GLY A 477 0.44 -40.90 -16.62
C GLY A 477 1.44 -40.95 -17.77
N SER A 478 2.00 -39.79 -18.15
CA SER A 478 2.80 -39.64 -19.38
C SER A 478 4.31 -39.66 -19.17
N GLY A 479 4.79 -39.26 -17.99
CA GLY A 479 6.21 -39.07 -17.67
C GLY A 479 6.86 -37.84 -18.31
N ILE A 480 6.11 -36.95 -18.98
CA ILE A 480 6.68 -35.76 -19.65
C ILE A 480 7.32 -34.83 -18.60
N PRO A 481 8.57 -34.38 -18.77
CA PRO A 481 9.22 -33.44 -17.86
C PRO A 481 8.58 -32.06 -17.92
N VAL A 482 8.64 -31.33 -16.80
CA VAL A 482 8.06 -30.00 -16.61
C VAL A 482 9.14 -29.01 -16.22
N GLY A 483 9.40 -28.05 -17.11
CA GLY A 483 10.11 -26.81 -16.80
C GLY A 483 9.14 -25.72 -16.39
N GLU A 484 9.55 -24.86 -15.47
CA GLU A 484 8.71 -23.79 -14.92
C GLU A 484 9.23 -22.40 -15.32
N THR A 485 8.31 -21.48 -15.61
CA THR A 485 8.64 -20.05 -15.72
C THR A 485 8.64 -19.40 -14.34
N GLN A 486 9.16 -18.17 -14.22
CA GLN A 486 9.10 -17.38 -12.97
C GLN A 486 7.69 -17.31 -12.38
N ALA A 487 6.68 -17.08 -13.22
CA ALA A 487 5.29 -16.99 -12.79
C ALA A 487 4.65 -18.36 -12.53
N GLY A 488 5.22 -19.43 -13.09
CA GLY A 488 4.72 -20.81 -12.96
C GLY A 488 5.44 -21.62 -11.89
N LYS A 489 6.45 -21.07 -11.21
CA LYS A 489 7.23 -21.82 -10.22
C LYS A 489 6.34 -22.29 -9.07
N GLY A 490 6.40 -23.58 -8.76
CA GLY A 490 5.50 -24.25 -7.82
C GLY A 490 4.25 -24.85 -8.48
N SER A 491 4.11 -24.78 -9.80
CA SER A 491 3.07 -25.52 -10.54
C SER A 491 3.20 -27.03 -10.33
N LEU A 492 4.42 -27.48 -10.09
CA LEU A 492 4.75 -28.82 -9.63
C LEU A 492 5.70 -28.72 -8.43
N ARG A 493 5.62 -29.69 -7.51
CA ARG A 493 6.58 -29.75 -6.40
C ARG A 493 7.98 -30.02 -6.93
N TYR A 494 8.98 -29.38 -6.35
CA TYR A 494 10.38 -29.55 -6.78
C TYR A 494 10.86 -31.01 -6.71
N ASP A 495 10.32 -31.79 -5.77
CA ASP A 495 10.69 -33.18 -5.51
C ASP A 495 9.93 -34.18 -6.40
N HIS A 496 9.01 -33.72 -7.25
CA HIS A 496 8.30 -34.57 -8.18
C HIS A 496 9.27 -35.10 -9.27
N PRO A 497 9.20 -36.40 -9.68
CA PRO A 497 10.11 -36.97 -10.67
C PRO A 497 10.11 -36.26 -12.04
N ALA A 498 8.97 -35.68 -12.42
CA ALA A 498 8.83 -34.91 -13.66
C ALA A 498 9.31 -33.44 -13.53
N SER A 499 9.59 -32.92 -12.33
CA SER A 499 10.02 -31.53 -12.16
C SER A 499 11.49 -31.38 -12.52
N VAL A 500 11.77 -30.59 -13.55
CA VAL A 500 13.16 -30.25 -13.96
C VAL A 500 13.55 -28.81 -13.59
N GLY A 501 12.65 -28.11 -12.88
CA GLY A 501 12.88 -26.78 -12.32
C GLY A 501 12.72 -25.63 -13.31
N ALA A 502 13.35 -24.51 -12.99
CA ALA A 502 13.32 -23.29 -13.78
C ALA A 502 13.85 -23.47 -15.21
N ILE A 503 13.23 -22.82 -16.19
CA ILE A 503 13.68 -22.82 -17.59
C ILE A 503 14.12 -21.44 -18.08
N GLY A 504 15.06 -21.41 -19.03
CA GLY A 504 15.50 -20.23 -19.75
C GLY A 504 16.76 -19.58 -19.17
N ALA A 505 16.91 -18.26 -19.34
CA ALA A 505 18.10 -17.50 -18.94
C ALA A 505 18.45 -17.66 -17.45
N THR A 506 17.44 -17.81 -16.58
CA THR A 506 17.60 -18.10 -15.14
C THR A 506 17.21 -19.54 -14.79
N GLY A 507 17.35 -20.45 -15.74
CA GLY A 507 16.96 -21.85 -15.61
C GLY A 507 17.97 -22.75 -14.88
N THR A 508 17.59 -24.00 -14.69
CA THR A 508 18.45 -25.09 -14.26
C THR A 508 19.17 -25.69 -15.48
N THR A 509 20.33 -26.30 -15.26
CA THR A 509 21.03 -27.03 -16.35
C THR A 509 20.21 -28.23 -16.84
N ALA A 510 19.40 -28.84 -15.97
CA ALA A 510 18.51 -29.93 -16.34
C ALA A 510 17.43 -29.47 -17.32
N ALA A 511 16.66 -28.43 -16.98
CA ALA A 511 15.59 -27.91 -17.83
C ALA A 511 16.13 -27.38 -19.16
N ASN A 512 17.23 -26.63 -19.13
CA ASN A 512 17.79 -26.02 -20.35
C ASN A 512 18.40 -27.05 -21.31
N ALA A 513 19.05 -28.10 -20.80
CA ALA A 513 19.54 -29.17 -21.65
C ALA A 513 18.39 -29.96 -22.32
N LEU A 514 17.30 -30.20 -21.57
CA LEU A 514 16.10 -30.85 -22.12
C LEU A 514 15.41 -29.93 -23.14
N ALA A 515 15.31 -28.64 -22.87
CA ALA A 515 14.74 -27.63 -23.79
C ALA A 515 15.51 -27.56 -25.11
N ALA A 516 16.84 -27.57 -25.05
CA ALA A 516 17.69 -27.52 -26.24
C ALA A 516 17.45 -28.70 -27.18
N GLN A 517 17.05 -29.85 -26.64
CA GLN A 517 16.91 -31.11 -27.36
C GLN A 517 15.44 -31.54 -27.57
N ALA A 518 14.46 -30.75 -27.11
CA ALA A 518 13.05 -31.09 -27.22
C ALA A 518 12.58 -30.98 -28.67
N ASP A 519 11.95 -32.04 -29.18
CA ASP A 519 11.30 -32.04 -30.50
C ASP A 519 9.85 -31.52 -30.43
N LEU A 520 9.28 -31.46 -29.23
CA LEU A 520 7.98 -30.85 -28.95
C LEU A 520 8.02 -30.09 -27.62
N VAL A 521 7.61 -28.82 -27.64
CA VAL A 521 7.41 -27.99 -26.45
C VAL A 521 5.92 -27.75 -26.25
N ILE A 522 5.42 -28.04 -25.04
CA ILE A 522 4.03 -27.88 -24.66
C ILE A 522 3.94 -26.71 -23.67
N GLY A 523 3.61 -25.52 -24.17
CA GLY A 523 3.42 -24.34 -23.33
C GLY A 523 2.06 -24.35 -22.67
N VAL A 524 1.99 -24.32 -21.34
CA VAL A 524 0.72 -24.26 -20.62
C VAL A 524 0.66 -23.01 -19.77
N GLY A 525 -0.25 -22.08 -20.11
CA GLY A 525 -0.44 -20.85 -19.36
C GLY A 525 0.79 -19.92 -19.34
N THR A 526 1.70 -20.09 -20.29
CA THR A 526 2.94 -19.31 -20.44
C THR A 526 2.82 -18.26 -21.54
N ARG A 527 3.58 -17.17 -21.41
CA ARG A 527 3.68 -16.11 -22.42
C ARG A 527 4.99 -16.18 -23.22
N TYR A 528 5.86 -17.15 -22.93
CA TYR A 528 7.19 -17.26 -23.55
C TYR A 528 7.96 -15.92 -23.54
N SER A 529 8.16 -15.36 -22.35
CA SER A 529 8.94 -14.13 -22.20
C SER A 529 10.40 -14.33 -22.64
N ASP A 530 11.12 -13.23 -22.80
CA ASP A 530 12.53 -13.23 -23.20
C ASP A 530 13.37 -14.19 -22.35
N PHE A 531 13.26 -14.08 -21.01
CA PHE A 531 13.97 -14.96 -20.09
C PHE A 531 13.57 -16.43 -20.24
N THR A 532 12.28 -16.76 -20.37
CA THR A 532 11.82 -18.15 -20.56
C THR A 532 12.38 -18.77 -21.83
N THR A 533 12.51 -17.99 -22.91
CA THR A 533 13.03 -18.48 -24.20
C THR A 533 14.54 -18.35 -24.33
N ALA A 534 15.23 -17.79 -23.33
CA ALA A 534 16.64 -17.39 -23.40
C ALA A 534 16.90 -16.58 -24.69
N SER A 535 16.10 -15.53 -24.92
CA SER A 535 16.12 -14.74 -26.15
C SER A 535 16.01 -15.59 -27.43
N ARG A 536 15.10 -16.57 -27.42
CA ARG A 536 14.87 -17.55 -28.50
C ARG A 536 16.06 -18.45 -28.82
N SER A 537 16.92 -18.73 -27.83
CA SER A 537 18.00 -19.70 -27.95
C SER A 537 17.74 -21.01 -27.20
N ALA A 538 16.78 -21.05 -26.27
CA ALA A 538 16.53 -22.21 -25.39
C ALA A 538 16.10 -23.48 -26.15
N PHE A 539 15.29 -23.33 -27.21
CA PHE A 539 14.74 -24.45 -27.97
C PHE A 539 15.52 -24.69 -29.26
N ALA A 540 16.59 -25.48 -29.19
CA ALA A 540 17.59 -25.58 -30.24
C ALA A 540 17.35 -26.72 -31.26
N HIS A 541 16.49 -27.71 -30.95
CA HIS A 541 16.25 -28.87 -31.82
C HIS A 541 15.73 -28.45 -33.21
N PRO A 542 16.38 -28.83 -34.33
CA PRO A 542 16.05 -28.35 -35.68
C PRO A 542 14.56 -28.46 -36.05
N GLU A 543 13.92 -29.56 -35.65
CA GLU A 543 12.52 -29.88 -35.95
C GLU A 543 11.56 -29.60 -34.78
N VAL A 544 11.94 -28.75 -33.81
CA VAL A 544 11.08 -28.43 -32.65
C VAL A 544 9.72 -27.90 -33.10
N ARG A 545 8.65 -28.45 -32.51
CA ARG A 545 7.27 -27.98 -32.67
C ARG A 545 6.72 -27.48 -31.35
N PHE A 546 5.64 -26.70 -31.42
CA PHE A 546 4.99 -26.13 -30.24
C PHE A 546 3.50 -26.48 -30.19
N VAL A 547 3.00 -26.79 -29.00
CA VAL A 547 1.58 -26.85 -28.66
C VAL A 547 1.36 -25.91 -27.50
N ASN A 548 0.47 -24.93 -27.65
CA ASN A 548 0.32 -23.86 -26.66
C ASN A 548 -1.11 -23.79 -26.15
N VAL A 549 -1.28 -24.11 -24.88
CA VAL A 549 -2.53 -23.95 -24.12
C VAL A 549 -2.53 -22.59 -23.44
N ASN A 550 -3.42 -21.69 -23.87
CA ASN A 550 -3.57 -20.38 -23.23
C ASN A 550 -4.97 -19.80 -23.44
N VAL A 551 -5.50 -19.09 -22.43
CA VAL A 551 -6.76 -18.34 -22.56
C VAL A 551 -6.64 -17.15 -23.50
N ALA A 552 -5.43 -16.60 -23.67
CA ALA A 552 -5.16 -15.51 -24.61
C ALA A 552 -4.71 -16.08 -25.96
N GLY A 553 -5.51 -15.85 -27.01
CA GLY A 553 -5.18 -16.28 -28.38
C GLY A 553 -3.81 -15.78 -28.87
N PHE A 554 -3.44 -14.55 -28.49
CA PHE A 554 -2.11 -13.98 -28.79
C PHE A 554 -0.96 -14.81 -28.20
N ASP A 555 -1.10 -15.26 -26.95
CA ASP A 555 -0.06 -16.06 -26.30
C ASP A 555 -0.06 -17.50 -26.84
N ALA A 556 -1.23 -18.06 -27.17
CA ALA A 556 -1.35 -19.40 -27.77
C ALA A 556 -0.72 -19.48 -29.17
N ALA A 557 -0.76 -18.39 -29.96
CA ALA A 557 -0.20 -18.38 -31.32
C ALA A 557 1.35 -18.23 -31.37
N LYS A 558 2.02 -18.02 -30.23
CA LYS A 558 3.47 -17.78 -30.20
C LYS A 558 4.25 -18.98 -30.76
N HIS A 559 5.39 -18.67 -31.38
CA HIS A 559 6.32 -19.67 -31.92
C HIS A 559 5.72 -20.59 -32.99
N ALA A 560 4.72 -20.10 -33.73
CA ALA A 560 4.00 -20.88 -34.75
C ALA A 560 3.41 -22.20 -34.20
N GLY A 561 3.11 -22.25 -32.90
CA GLY A 561 2.58 -23.43 -32.26
C GLY A 561 1.13 -23.71 -32.63
N LEU A 562 0.73 -24.97 -32.51
CA LEU A 562 -0.67 -25.35 -32.50
C LEU A 562 -1.34 -24.69 -31.29
N ALA A 563 -2.21 -23.72 -31.55
CA ALA A 563 -2.94 -23.00 -30.53
C ALA A 563 -4.09 -23.84 -29.98
N VAL A 564 -4.15 -23.97 -28.65
CA VAL A 564 -5.28 -24.52 -27.90
C VAL A 564 -5.80 -23.39 -27.01
N VAL A 565 -6.80 -22.65 -27.49
CA VAL A 565 -7.29 -21.45 -26.79
C VAL A 565 -8.30 -21.85 -25.71
N ALA A 566 -7.78 -22.13 -24.52
CA ALA A 566 -8.56 -22.73 -23.44
C ALA A 566 -8.02 -22.39 -22.05
N ASP A 567 -8.85 -22.61 -21.04
CA ASP A 567 -8.43 -22.68 -19.65
C ASP A 567 -7.40 -23.80 -19.44
N ALA A 568 -6.32 -23.53 -18.70
CA ALA A 568 -5.20 -24.45 -18.55
C ALA A 568 -5.64 -25.79 -17.92
N ARG A 569 -6.45 -25.75 -16.86
CA ARG A 569 -6.96 -26.94 -16.18
C ARG A 569 -7.77 -27.82 -17.15
N LEU A 570 -8.78 -27.25 -17.80
CA LEU A 570 -9.68 -28.00 -18.68
C LEU A 570 -8.94 -28.62 -19.88
N ALA A 571 -7.96 -27.90 -20.43
CA ALA A 571 -7.10 -28.42 -21.49
C ALA A 571 -6.18 -29.56 -21.01
N ILE A 572 -5.57 -29.42 -19.83
CA ILE A 572 -4.75 -30.50 -19.25
C ILE A 572 -5.59 -31.75 -18.98
N GLU A 573 -6.78 -31.61 -18.39
CA GLU A 573 -7.70 -32.72 -18.13
C GLU A 573 -8.10 -33.43 -19.44
N ALA A 574 -8.43 -32.66 -20.49
CA ALA A 574 -8.75 -33.22 -21.80
C ALA A 574 -7.56 -33.93 -22.47
N LEU A 575 -6.35 -33.36 -22.35
CA LEU A 575 -5.11 -33.98 -22.84
C LEU A 575 -4.78 -35.26 -22.08
N ARG A 576 -4.97 -35.30 -20.75
CA ARG A 576 -4.75 -36.53 -19.95
C ARG A 576 -5.64 -37.67 -20.45
N VAL A 577 -6.91 -37.39 -20.74
CA VAL A 577 -7.84 -38.39 -21.31
C VAL A 577 -7.39 -38.80 -22.71
N ALA A 578 -7.04 -37.85 -23.56
CA ALA A 578 -6.59 -38.15 -24.92
C ALA A 578 -5.29 -38.97 -24.93
N LEU A 579 -4.39 -38.77 -23.98
CA LEU A 579 -3.10 -39.47 -23.87
C LEU A 579 -3.18 -40.75 -23.03
N ASP A 580 -4.37 -41.31 -22.79
CA ASP A 580 -4.48 -42.49 -21.95
C ASP A 580 -3.67 -43.68 -22.48
N GLY A 581 -2.95 -44.33 -21.56
CA GLY A 581 -2.01 -45.42 -21.85
C GLY A 581 -0.72 -45.00 -22.56
N TRP A 582 -0.56 -43.75 -22.99
CA TRP A 582 0.66 -43.26 -23.61
C TRP A 582 1.65 -42.72 -22.58
N ARG A 583 2.94 -43.02 -22.77
CA ARG A 583 4.04 -42.52 -21.93
C ARG A 583 5.32 -42.34 -22.75
N ILE A 584 6.20 -41.48 -22.27
CA ILE A 584 7.56 -41.32 -22.83
C ILE A 584 8.36 -42.63 -22.72
N GLU A 585 9.37 -42.76 -23.59
CA GLU A 585 10.30 -43.91 -23.58
C GLU A 585 11.13 -43.96 -22.29
N ASP A 586 11.42 -45.18 -21.81
CA ASP A 586 12.16 -45.40 -20.55
C ASP A 586 13.57 -44.80 -20.59
N GLY A 587 14.22 -44.78 -21.76
CA GLY A 587 15.53 -44.13 -21.93
C GLY A 587 15.48 -42.62 -21.71
N TYR A 588 14.45 -41.94 -22.21
CA TYR A 588 14.26 -40.52 -21.97
C TYR A 588 13.92 -40.22 -20.51
N ARG A 589 13.10 -41.08 -19.88
CA ARG A 589 12.80 -41.00 -18.44
C ARG A 589 14.07 -41.12 -17.57
N ALA A 590 14.95 -42.05 -17.89
CA ALA A 590 16.20 -42.23 -17.15
C ALA A 590 17.14 -41.01 -17.28
N GLU A 591 17.22 -40.41 -18.47
CA GLU A 591 17.99 -39.19 -18.68
C GLU A 591 17.44 -37.99 -17.87
N ILE A 592 16.11 -37.85 -17.79
CA ILE A 592 15.47 -36.80 -16.99
C ILE A 592 15.88 -36.94 -15.52
N GLU A 593 15.81 -38.15 -14.97
CA GLU A 593 16.18 -38.42 -13.58
C GLU A 593 17.68 -38.16 -13.32
N GLU A 594 18.56 -38.57 -14.24
CA GLU A 594 20.00 -38.29 -14.14
C GLU A 594 20.30 -36.79 -14.09
N ARG A 595 19.70 -36.01 -15.01
CA ARG A 595 19.88 -34.56 -15.08
C ARG A 595 19.34 -33.85 -13.85
N ARG A 596 18.17 -34.29 -13.36
CA ARG A 596 17.56 -33.78 -12.15
C ARG A 596 18.44 -34.05 -10.93
N ALA A 597 18.90 -35.29 -10.75
CA ALA A 597 19.79 -35.65 -9.65
C ALA A 597 21.11 -34.85 -9.67
N ALA A 598 21.67 -34.62 -10.86
CA ALA A 598 22.85 -33.77 -11.02
C ALA A 598 22.58 -32.32 -10.61
N TRP A 599 21.42 -31.76 -10.95
CA TRP A 599 21.02 -30.43 -10.52
C TRP A 599 20.83 -30.33 -9.00
N GLU A 600 20.12 -31.28 -8.39
CA GLU A 600 19.89 -31.27 -6.94
C GLU A 600 21.21 -31.36 -6.15
N SER A 601 22.18 -32.14 -6.64
CA SER A 601 23.54 -32.18 -6.07
C SER A 601 24.25 -30.82 -6.16
N MET A 602 24.09 -30.10 -7.27
CA MET A 602 24.62 -28.73 -7.41
C MET A 602 23.95 -27.74 -6.45
N VAL A 603 22.63 -27.87 -6.22
CA VAL A 603 21.90 -27.05 -5.24
C VAL A 603 22.40 -27.31 -3.83
N ASP A 604 22.56 -28.59 -3.44
CA ASP A 604 23.07 -28.96 -2.12
C ASP A 604 24.48 -28.37 -1.87
N GLY A 605 25.37 -28.45 -2.88
CA GLY A 605 26.69 -27.82 -2.82
C GLY A 605 26.63 -26.30 -2.71
N ALA A 606 25.75 -25.64 -3.48
CA ALA A 606 25.59 -24.19 -3.45
C ALA A 606 25.04 -23.66 -2.11
N TYR A 607 24.22 -24.46 -1.41
CA TYR A 607 23.69 -24.14 -0.08
C TYR A 607 24.72 -24.33 1.05
N GLN A 608 25.82 -25.04 0.79
CA GLN A 608 26.80 -25.46 1.79
C GLN A 608 28.24 -25.06 1.42
N LEU A 609 28.41 -24.00 0.62
CA LEU A 609 29.71 -23.59 0.09
C LEU A 609 30.74 -23.27 1.18
N GLY A 610 30.29 -22.77 2.33
CA GLY A 610 31.16 -22.38 3.44
C GLY A 610 32.04 -21.17 3.09
N HIS A 611 31.56 -20.27 2.23
CA HIS A 611 32.37 -19.16 1.72
C HIS A 611 32.74 -18.18 2.85
N ARG A 612 33.96 -17.64 2.79
CA ARG A 612 34.55 -16.78 3.82
C ARG A 612 35.39 -15.68 3.16
N PRO A 613 35.49 -14.48 3.78
CA PRO A 613 34.96 -14.12 5.10
C PRO A 613 33.45 -13.87 5.14
N LEU A 614 32.83 -13.51 4.01
CA LEU A 614 31.39 -13.32 3.90
C LEU A 614 30.74 -14.57 3.26
N PRO A 615 29.49 -14.90 3.60
CA PRO A 615 28.75 -15.98 2.95
C PRO A 615 28.40 -15.65 1.49
N ALA A 616 28.16 -16.69 0.70
CA ALA A 616 27.59 -16.55 -0.63
C ALA A 616 26.06 -16.33 -0.57
N GLN A 617 25.50 -15.63 -1.56
CA GLN A 617 24.05 -15.42 -1.67
C GLN A 617 23.27 -16.74 -1.73
N SER A 618 23.83 -17.78 -2.36
CA SER A 618 23.22 -19.12 -2.43
C SER A 618 23.08 -19.78 -1.05
N GLU A 619 24.03 -19.55 -0.13
CA GLU A 619 23.95 -20.08 1.23
C GLU A 619 22.85 -19.39 2.05
N VAL A 620 22.64 -18.08 1.83
CA VAL A 620 21.52 -17.33 2.42
C VAL A 620 20.19 -17.87 1.91
N ILE A 621 20.05 -18.05 0.59
CA ILE A 621 18.85 -18.65 -0.01
C ILE A 621 18.58 -20.03 0.59
N GLY A 622 19.61 -20.88 0.72
CA GLY A 622 19.49 -22.20 1.32
C GLY A 622 19.05 -22.18 2.78
N ALA A 623 19.58 -21.26 3.59
CA ALA A 623 19.17 -21.09 4.97
C ALA A 623 17.70 -20.65 5.10
N VAL A 624 17.26 -19.70 4.26
CA VAL A 624 15.84 -19.29 4.24
C VAL A 624 14.95 -20.42 3.74
N ASN A 625 15.32 -21.12 2.67
CA ASN A 625 14.50 -22.21 2.12
C ASN A 625 14.33 -23.35 3.13
N ALA A 626 15.37 -23.64 3.93
CA ALA A 626 15.29 -24.63 5.01
C ALA A 626 14.46 -24.15 6.21
N ALA A 627 14.49 -22.84 6.52
CA ALA A 627 13.69 -22.26 7.59
C ALA A 627 12.20 -22.13 7.23
N ALA A 628 11.88 -21.93 5.96
CA ALA A 628 10.51 -21.82 5.47
C ALA A 628 9.75 -23.14 5.63
N GLY A 629 8.57 -23.09 6.24
CA GLY A 629 7.63 -24.20 6.26
C GLY A 629 7.08 -24.50 4.86
N THR A 630 6.38 -25.63 4.74
CA THR A 630 5.87 -26.13 3.45
C THR A 630 4.92 -25.15 2.73
N ARG A 631 4.26 -24.26 3.48
CA ARG A 631 3.31 -23.27 2.96
C ARG A 631 3.81 -21.82 3.10
N ASP A 632 4.99 -21.59 3.68
CA ASP A 632 5.48 -20.23 3.92
C ASP A 632 6.00 -19.61 2.62
N VAL A 633 5.82 -18.30 2.43
CA VAL A 633 6.03 -17.66 1.13
C VAL A 633 7.35 -16.92 1.10
N VAL A 634 8.15 -17.14 0.05
CA VAL A 634 9.29 -16.27 -0.27
C VAL A 634 8.86 -15.14 -1.20
N VAL A 635 9.26 -13.92 -0.88
CA VAL A 635 8.97 -12.70 -1.65
C VAL A 635 10.27 -12.05 -2.11
N CYS A 636 10.35 -11.71 -3.39
CA CYS A 636 11.46 -10.95 -3.99
C CYS A 636 10.99 -10.25 -5.27
N ALA A 637 11.77 -9.34 -5.85
CA ALA A 637 11.41 -8.72 -7.13
C ALA A 637 12.59 -8.35 -8.02
N ALA A 638 13.67 -7.82 -7.47
CA ALA A 638 14.74 -7.27 -8.29
C ALA A 638 16.15 -7.70 -7.84
N GLY A 639 17.13 -7.41 -8.69
CA GLY A 639 18.55 -7.73 -8.45
C GLY A 639 18.94 -9.12 -8.93
N SER A 640 19.97 -9.70 -8.30
CA SER A 640 20.50 -11.04 -8.62
C SER A 640 19.60 -12.15 -8.07
N MET A 641 18.97 -11.90 -6.92
CA MET A 641 18.17 -12.90 -6.20
C MET A 641 17.01 -13.49 -7.00
N PRO A 642 16.22 -12.76 -7.82
CA PRO A 642 15.19 -13.37 -8.64
C PRO A 642 15.68 -14.51 -9.54
N GLY A 643 16.88 -14.35 -10.13
CA GLY A 643 17.48 -15.38 -10.98
C GLY A 643 17.95 -16.60 -10.18
N ASP A 644 18.54 -16.36 -9.01
CA ASP A 644 19.03 -17.43 -8.13
C ASP A 644 17.87 -18.17 -7.45
N LEU A 645 16.86 -17.45 -6.97
CA LEU A 645 15.64 -18.02 -6.40
C LEU A 645 14.88 -18.87 -7.42
N HIS A 646 14.82 -18.45 -8.69
CA HIS A 646 14.15 -19.24 -9.73
C HIS A 646 14.74 -20.65 -9.84
N LYS A 647 16.08 -20.75 -9.92
CA LYS A 647 16.78 -22.03 -10.11
C LYS A 647 17.03 -22.80 -8.81
N LEU A 648 17.24 -22.13 -7.67
CA LEU A 648 17.64 -22.77 -6.41
C LEU A 648 16.45 -23.08 -5.48
N TRP A 649 15.39 -22.27 -5.47
CA TRP A 649 14.33 -22.43 -4.48
C TRP A 649 13.53 -23.72 -4.68
N ARG A 650 13.50 -24.57 -3.67
CA ARG A 650 12.80 -25.86 -3.64
C ARG A 650 11.35 -25.66 -3.17
N ALA A 651 10.47 -25.30 -4.11
CA ALA A 651 9.05 -25.05 -3.84
C ALA A 651 8.25 -26.34 -3.62
N THR A 652 7.47 -26.39 -2.55
CA THR A 652 6.64 -27.55 -2.13
C THR A 652 5.14 -27.27 -2.10
N ASP A 653 4.75 -26.00 -2.27
CA ASP A 653 3.38 -25.51 -2.34
C ASP A 653 3.25 -24.53 -3.53
N PRO A 654 2.12 -24.49 -4.25
CA PRO A 654 1.94 -23.63 -5.43
C PRO A 654 2.04 -22.12 -5.16
N LYS A 655 1.95 -21.71 -3.90
CA LYS A 655 2.02 -20.30 -3.47
C LYS A 655 3.32 -19.97 -2.74
N GLN A 656 4.24 -20.93 -2.59
CA GLN A 656 5.47 -20.74 -1.85
C GLN A 656 6.40 -19.70 -2.50
N TYR A 657 6.24 -19.44 -3.81
CA TYR A 657 7.14 -18.61 -4.62
C TYR A 657 6.44 -17.35 -5.14
N HIS A 658 6.69 -16.21 -4.52
CA HIS A 658 6.16 -14.91 -4.94
C HIS A 658 7.29 -13.97 -5.36
N VAL A 659 7.89 -14.25 -6.52
CA VAL A 659 8.88 -13.35 -7.11
C VAL A 659 8.26 -12.55 -8.25
N GLU A 660 8.24 -11.22 -8.14
CA GLU A 660 7.84 -10.31 -9.22
C GLU A 660 9.02 -10.16 -10.17
N TYR A 661 8.96 -10.76 -11.36
CA TYR A 661 10.05 -10.66 -12.34
C TYR A 661 9.54 -10.43 -13.76
N GLY A 662 8.35 -9.83 -13.87
CA GLY A 662 7.79 -9.36 -15.12
C GLY A 662 8.28 -7.95 -15.45
N TYR A 663 8.36 -7.10 -14.43
CA TYR A 663 8.90 -5.74 -14.53
C TYR A 663 10.23 -5.57 -13.78
N SER A 664 10.56 -6.51 -12.88
CA SER A 664 11.79 -6.48 -12.06
C SER A 664 11.87 -5.16 -11.28
N CYS A 665 10.76 -4.77 -10.65
CA CYS A 665 10.62 -3.47 -10.03
C CYS A 665 11.26 -3.46 -8.63
N MET A 666 12.41 -2.79 -8.49
CA MET A 666 12.97 -2.49 -7.17
C MET A 666 11.98 -1.67 -6.32
N GLY A 667 11.97 -1.93 -5.01
CA GLY A 667 11.03 -1.39 -4.03
C GLY A 667 9.76 -2.24 -3.86
N TYR A 668 9.55 -3.30 -4.64
CA TYR A 668 8.38 -4.16 -4.50
C TYR A 668 8.43 -5.05 -3.26
N GLU A 669 9.61 -5.48 -2.79
CA GLU A 669 9.76 -6.64 -1.92
C GLU A 669 9.00 -6.52 -0.58
N ILE A 670 9.20 -5.42 0.15
CA ILE A 670 8.56 -5.22 1.48
C ILE A 670 7.05 -4.96 1.31
N ALA A 671 6.68 -4.08 0.37
CA ALA A 671 5.28 -3.78 0.07
C ALA A 671 4.50 -5.02 -0.43
N GLY A 672 5.15 -5.82 -1.27
CA GLY A 672 4.64 -7.09 -1.77
C GLY A 672 4.53 -8.13 -0.66
N GLY A 673 5.49 -8.17 0.26
CA GLY A 673 5.44 -8.99 1.47
C GLY A 673 4.21 -8.66 2.34
N LEU A 674 3.94 -7.37 2.54
CA LEU A 674 2.74 -6.90 3.23
C LEU A 674 1.48 -7.42 2.53
N GLY A 675 1.39 -7.28 1.20
CA GLY A 675 0.23 -7.74 0.43
C GLY A 675 0.02 -9.26 0.49
N VAL A 676 1.11 -10.05 0.43
CA VAL A 676 1.05 -11.50 0.61
C VAL A 676 0.56 -11.87 2.00
N LYS A 677 1.07 -11.23 3.05
CA LYS A 677 0.69 -11.53 4.43
C LYS A 677 -0.77 -11.15 4.72
N LEU A 678 -1.25 -10.02 4.17
CA LEU A 678 -2.65 -9.62 4.25
C LEU A 678 -3.58 -10.63 3.53
N ALA A 679 -3.14 -11.20 2.42
CA ALA A 679 -3.90 -12.21 1.67
C ALA A 679 -3.89 -13.59 2.32
N ALA A 680 -2.82 -13.95 3.04
CA ALA A 680 -2.62 -15.25 3.67
C ALA A 680 -2.03 -15.09 5.08
N PRO A 681 -2.83 -14.62 6.06
CA PRO A 681 -2.33 -14.29 7.39
C PRO A 681 -1.77 -15.50 8.15
N ASP A 682 -2.17 -16.72 7.78
CA ASP A 682 -1.72 -17.99 8.36
C ASP A 682 -0.32 -18.44 7.92
N ARG A 683 0.24 -17.85 6.85
CA ARG A 683 1.57 -18.22 6.30
C ARG A 683 2.65 -17.30 6.83
N GLU A 684 3.85 -17.82 7.13
CA GLU A 684 5.00 -16.93 7.32
C GLU A 684 5.45 -16.37 5.98
N VAL A 685 5.92 -15.12 5.97
CA VAL A 685 6.34 -14.41 4.76
C VAL A 685 7.79 -13.97 4.92
N PHE A 686 8.66 -14.58 4.12
CA PHE A 686 10.09 -14.30 4.05
C PHE A 686 10.37 -13.35 2.89
N VAL A 687 10.63 -12.09 3.20
CA VAL A 687 10.97 -11.06 2.20
C VAL A 687 12.49 -11.04 2.03
N LEU A 688 13.00 -11.49 0.89
CA LEU A 688 14.42 -11.33 0.55
C LEU A 688 14.61 -10.05 -0.24
N VAL A 689 15.37 -9.12 0.33
CA VAL A 689 15.59 -7.79 -0.25
C VAL A 689 17.07 -7.44 -0.23
N GLY A 690 17.59 -6.98 -1.37
CA GLY A 690 18.96 -6.46 -1.47
C GLY A 690 19.01 -5.01 -0.99
N ASP A 691 20.19 -4.56 -0.54
CA ASP A 691 20.44 -3.18 -0.09
C ASP A 691 19.96 -2.11 -1.07
N GLY A 692 20.15 -2.29 -2.38
CA GLY A 692 19.67 -1.32 -3.36
C GLY A 692 18.15 -1.22 -3.46
N SER A 693 17.44 -2.35 -3.34
CA SER A 693 15.97 -2.34 -3.36
C SER A 693 15.40 -1.84 -2.03
N TYR A 694 16.05 -2.18 -0.92
CA TYR A 694 15.73 -1.69 0.42
C TYR A 694 15.77 -0.16 0.47
N LEU A 695 16.84 0.45 -0.04
CA LEU A 695 17.00 1.91 -0.08
C LEU A 695 15.94 2.64 -0.92
N MET A 696 15.23 1.95 -1.82
CA MET A 696 14.14 2.56 -2.59
C MET A 696 12.81 2.62 -1.84
N MET A 697 12.50 1.64 -0.98
CA MET A 697 11.15 1.50 -0.43
C MET A 697 11.06 0.79 0.94
N ALA A 698 12.00 1.07 1.85
CA ALA A 698 11.99 0.49 3.20
C ALA A 698 10.86 1.01 4.11
N GLN A 699 10.26 2.17 3.80
CA GLN A 699 9.28 2.84 4.67
C GLN A 699 8.02 2.01 4.97
N GLU A 700 7.68 1.00 4.15
CA GLU A 700 6.55 0.11 4.44
C GLU A 700 6.79 -0.84 5.61
N LEU A 701 8.02 -0.90 6.16
CA LEU A 701 8.23 -1.46 7.49
C LEU A 701 7.39 -0.74 8.54
N VAL A 702 7.21 0.59 8.42
CA VAL A 702 6.35 1.38 9.32
C VAL A 702 4.90 0.97 9.16
N THR A 703 4.44 0.71 7.93
CA THR A 703 3.07 0.22 7.67
C THR A 703 2.85 -1.15 8.32
N ALA A 704 3.78 -2.08 8.09
CA ALA A 704 3.73 -3.41 8.70
C ALA A 704 3.68 -3.35 10.24
N VAL A 705 4.46 -2.44 10.85
CA VAL A 705 4.47 -2.23 12.31
C VAL A 705 3.16 -1.59 12.79
N ALA A 706 2.69 -0.54 12.11
CA ALA A 706 1.47 0.19 12.48
C ALA A 706 0.22 -0.69 12.41
N GLU A 707 0.14 -1.58 11.43
CA GLU A 707 -0.98 -2.49 11.23
C GLU A 707 -0.81 -3.85 11.95
N GLY A 708 0.32 -4.06 12.63
CA GLY A 708 0.60 -5.34 13.30
C GLY A 708 0.76 -6.53 12.34
N VAL A 709 1.14 -6.28 11.09
CA VAL A 709 1.32 -7.31 10.06
C VAL A 709 2.76 -7.82 10.10
N LYS A 710 2.94 -9.00 10.71
CA LYS A 710 4.26 -9.64 10.86
C LYS A 710 4.88 -10.05 9.51
N LEU A 711 6.08 -9.53 9.24
CA LEU A 711 6.96 -9.98 8.16
C LEU A 711 8.32 -10.46 8.71
N ILE A 712 8.95 -11.41 8.02
CA ILE A 712 10.36 -11.79 8.24
C ILE A 712 11.15 -11.28 7.05
N VAL A 713 11.86 -10.17 7.22
CA VAL A 713 12.64 -9.54 6.15
C VAL A 713 14.10 -9.96 6.28
N VAL A 714 14.65 -10.58 5.26
CA VAL A 714 16.07 -10.92 5.17
C VAL A 714 16.74 -9.89 4.27
N LEU A 715 17.42 -8.93 4.90
CA LEU A 715 18.14 -7.87 4.22
C LEU A 715 19.54 -8.35 3.86
N VAL A 716 19.76 -8.60 2.58
CA VAL A 716 21.02 -9.13 2.02
C VAL A 716 21.85 -7.96 1.48
N GLN A 717 22.81 -7.49 2.28
CA GLN A 717 23.64 -6.34 1.94
C GLN A 717 24.93 -6.78 1.26
N ASN A 718 25.15 -6.33 0.01
CA ASN A 718 26.38 -6.62 -0.73
C ASN A 718 27.12 -5.34 -1.17
N HIS A 719 26.63 -4.17 -0.74
CA HIS A 719 27.17 -2.85 -1.02
C HIS A 719 27.17 -2.49 -2.51
N GLY A 720 26.10 -2.83 -3.25
CA GLY A 720 25.97 -2.41 -4.63
C GLY A 720 24.91 -3.15 -5.46
N TYR A 721 24.91 -2.87 -6.76
CA TYR A 721 24.03 -3.50 -7.74
C TYR A 721 24.67 -4.77 -8.31
N ALA A 722 24.74 -5.85 -7.51
CA ALA A 722 25.43 -7.08 -7.89
C ALA A 722 25.01 -7.67 -9.25
N SER A 723 23.71 -7.66 -9.58
CA SER A 723 23.21 -8.14 -10.88
C SER A 723 23.68 -7.27 -12.06
N ILE A 724 23.61 -5.94 -11.93
CA ILE A 724 24.11 -5.02 -12.95
C ILE A 724 25.63 -5.13 -13.05
N GLY A 725 26.32 -5.31 -11.93
CA GLY A 725 27.76 -5.55 -11.87
C GLY A 725 28.14 -6.77 -12.71
N ALA A 726 27.58 -7.93 -12.39
CA ALA A 726 27.83 -9.17 -13.12
C ALA A 726 27.50 -9.03 -14.61
N LEU A 727 26.36 -8.42 -14.95
CA LEU A 727 25.97 -8.24 -16.34
C LEU A 727 26.92 -7.30 -17.09
N SER A 728 27.34 -6.21 -16.46
CA SER A 728 28.26 -5.22 -17.06
C SER A 728 29.62 -5.83 -17.42
N GLU A 729 30.08 -6.83 -16.67
CA GLU A 729 31.31 -7.58 -16.96
C GLU A 729 31.16 -8.36 -18.27
N THR A 730 29.99 -8.98 -18.50
CA THR A 730 29.73 -9.76 -19.73
C THR A 730 29.70 -8.90 -21.00
N VAL A 731 29.46 -7.60 -20.87
CA VAL A 731 29.44 -6.64 -21.99
C VAL A 731 30.69 -5.75 -22.05
N GLY A 732 31.70 -6.00 -21.19
CA GLY A 732 32.99 -5.32 -21.24
C GLY A 732 33.08 -3.99 -20.50
N VAL A 733 32.16 -3.71 -19.57
CA VAL A 733 32.02 -2.43 -18.84
C VAL A 733 32.47 -2.54 -17.36
N ASN A 734 32.94 -3.72 -16.93
CA ASN A 734 33.70 -3.95 -15.68
C ASN A 734 33.12 -3.29 -14.41
N ARG A 735 31.83 -3.50 -14.11
CA ARG A 735 31.16 -3.03 -12.87
C ARG A 735 31.10 -1.51 -12.69
N PHE A 736 31.24 -0.74 -13.76
CA PHE A 736 31.19 0.72 -13.70
C PHE A 736 29.91 1.25 -13.01
N GLY A 737 30.07 2.03 -11.93
CA GLY A 737 28.96 2.64 -11.20
C GLY A 737 28.07 1.68 -10.42
N THR A 738 28.49 0.44 -10.21
CA THR A 738 27.67 -0.59 -9.55
C THR A 738 27.97 -0.77 -8.06
N TRP A 739 29.03 -0.16 -7.54
CA TRP A 739 29.40 -0.22 -6.12
C TRP A 739 28.85 0.97 -5.32
N TYR A 740 28.43 0.72 -4.08
CA TYR A 740 28.06 1.75 -3.11
C TYR A 740 29.30 2.28 -2.39
N ARG A 741 30.05 3.11 -3.11
CA ARG A 741 31.30 3.71 -2.65
C ARG A 741 31.30 5.21 -2.84
N TYR A 742 32.17 5.87 -2.08
CA TYR A 742 32.50 7.26 -2.32
C TYR A 742 33.08 7.46 -3.72
N ARG A 743 32.87 8.66 -4.28
CA ARG A 743 33.60 9.07 -5.47
C ARG A 743 35.07 9.22 -5.13
N ASP A 744 35.93 8.52 -5.85
CA ASP A 744 37.37 8.67 -5.74
C ASP A 744 37.81 9.98 -6.44
N PRO A 745 38.60 10.85 -5.77
CA PRO A 745 39.02 12.12 -6.36
C PRO A 745 40.01 11.99 -7.54
N GLU A 746 40.77 10.90 -7.63
CA GLU A 746 41.78 10.69 -8.68
C GLU A 746 41.14 10.06 -9.93
N SER A 747 40.37 8.99 -9.75
CA SER A 747 39.69 8.30 -10.85
C SER A 747 38.43 9.05 -11.33
N GLY A 748 37.82 9.84 -10.43
CA GLY A 748 36.52 10.47 -10.65
C GLY A 748 35.34 9.49 -10.64
N ALA A 749 35.57 8.19 -10.38
CA ALA A 749 34.56 7.13 -10.40
C ALA A 749 34.08 6.77 -8.98
N PHE A 750 33.06 5.90 -8.87
CA PHE A 750 32.52 5.41 -7.59
C PHE A 750 33.27 4.17 -7.08
N ASP A 751 34.59 4.27 -6.94
CA ASP A 751 35.49 3.17 -6.55
C ASP A 751 36.30 3.47 -5.27
N GLY A 752 36.03 4.60 -4.60
CA GLY A 752 36.65 4.99 -3.34
C GLY A 752 36.24 4.15 -2.12
N GLY A 753 36.30 4.75 -0.92
CA GLY A 753 35.93 4.08 0.33
C GLY A 753 34.46 3.63 0.41
N LYS A 754 34.15 2.69 1.32
CA LYS A 754 32.76 2.27 1.60
C LYS A 754 31.93 3.44 2.12
N LEU A 755 30.66 3.52 1.69
CA LEU A 755 29.71 4.46 2.28
C LEU A 755 29.37 4.05 3.73
N PRO A 756 29.14 5.01 4.65
CA PRO A 756 28.86 4.75 6.06
C PRO A 756 27.37 4.44 6.30
N VAL A 757 26.77 3.63 5.44
CA VAL A 757 25.33 3.32 5.49
C VAL A 757 25.10 2.13 6.42
N ASP A 758 24.34 2.34 7.49
CA ASP A 758 23.88 1.31 8.41
C ASP A 758 22.39 1.03 8.18
N LEU A 759 22.11 -0.01 7.38
CA LEU A 759 20.74 -0.39 7.06
C LEU A 759 20.05 -1.13 8.20
N ALA A 760 20.80 -1.80 9.08
CA ALA A 760 20.25 -2.46 10.26
C ALA A 760 19.72 -1.41 11.27
N ALA A 761 20.50 -0.36 11.53
CA ALA A 761 20.07 0.78 12.34
C ALA A 761 18.89 1.52 11.69
N ASN A 762 18.89 1.67 10.36
CA ASN A 762 17.74 2.24 9.65
C ASN A 762 16.47 1.40 9.85
N ALA A 763 16.53 0.08 9.67
CA ALA A 763 15.39 -0.81 9.91
C ALA A 763 14.85 -0.70 11.34
N ALA A 764 15.75 -0.64 12.34
CA ALA A 764 15.37 -0.45 13.74
C ALA A 764 14.68 0.90 13.97
N SER A 765 15.16 1.98 13.33
CA SER A 765 14.55 3.31 13.41
C SER A 765 13.13 3.37 12.84
N LEU A 766 12.76 2.44 11.96
CA LEU A 766 11.42 2.30 11.38
C LEU A 766 10.48 1.42 12.24
N GLY A 767 10.95 0.92 13.39
CA GLY A 767 10.16 0.22 14.40
C GLY A 767 10.16 -1.32 14.30
N ALA A 768 10.94 -1.89 13.39
CA ALA A 768 11.12 -3.34 13.28
C ALA A 768 12.11 -3.88 14.32
N ASP A 769 11.93 -5.14 14.72
CA ASP A 769 12.95 -5.85 15.50
C ASP A 769 14.11 -6.21 14.56
N VAL A 770 15.37 -6.02 14.98
CA VAL A 770 16.53 -6.25 14.11
C VAL A 770 17.47 -7.30 14.69
N LEU A 771 17.88 -8.26 13.85
CA LEU A 771 18.86 -9.29 14.15
C LEU A 771 19.99 -9.22 13.12
N SER A 772 21.10 -8.59 13.47
CA SER A 772 22.30 -8.54 12.60
C SER A 772 23.16 -9.78 12.82
N VAL A 773 23.52 -10.45 11.73
CA VAL A 773 24.29 -11.70 11.72
C VAL A 773 25.43 -11.63 10.71
N SER A 774 26.53 -12.33 10.96
CA SER A 774 27.71 -12.36 10.09
C SER A 774 27.92 -13.72 9.41
N THR A 775 27.25 -14.77 9.87
CA THR A 775 27.43 -16.14 9.36
C THR A 775 26.10 -16.82 9.06
N VAL A 776 26.13 -17.87 8.24
CA VAL A 776 24.94 -18.67 7.88
C VAL A 776 24.35 -19.39 9.10
N ASP A 777 25.16 -19.80 10.07
CA ASP A 777 24.68 -20.47 11.29
C ASP A 777 23.96 -19.49 12.23
N GLU A 778 24.49 -18.28 12.36
CA GLU A 778 23.80 -17.19 13.05
C GLU A 778 22.49 -16.82 12.32
N LEU A 779 22.50 -16.78 10.98
CA LEU A 779 21.30 -16.56 10.18
C LEU A 779 20.21 -17.60 10.46
N ARG A 780 20.55 -18.90 10.49
CA ARG A 780 19.59 -19.97 10.83
C ARG A 780 18.97 -19.73 12.20
N THR A 781 19.79 -19.42 13.20
CA THR A 781 19.35 -19.11 14.56
C THR A 781 18.43 -17.88 14.61
N ALA A 782 18.78 -16.83 13.84
CA ALA A 782 18.00 -15.60 13.75
C ALA A 782 16.65 -15.82 13.05
N LEU A 783 16.61 -16.63 11.99
CA LEU A 783 15.37 -17.00 11.30
C LEU A 783 14.42 -17.77 12.23
N ASP A 784 14.93 -18.73 13.01
CA ASP A 784 14.11 -19.44 14.00
C ASP A 784 13.53 -18.50 15.06
N LYS A 785 14.35 -17.56 15.54
CA LYS A 785 13.88 -16.52 16.47
C LYS A 785 12.82 -15.61 15.85
N ALA A 786 13.01 -15.17 14.60
CA ALA A 786 12.06 -14.33 13.88
C ALA A 786 10.71 -15.06 13.67
N LYS A 787 10.74 -16.36 13.36
CA LYS A 787 9.53 -17.19 13.24
C LYS A 787 8.76 -17.29 14.56
N GLN A 788 9.46 -17.44 15.69
CA GLN A 788 8.83 -17.52 17.02
C GLN A 788 8.27 -16.17 17.50
N GLY A 789 8.78 -15.06 16.96
CA GLY A 789 8.30 -13.71 17.26
C GLY A 789 6.91 -13.41 16.69
N SER A 790 6.26 -12.40 17.25
CA SER A 790 4.95 -11.88 16.78
C SER A 790 5.06 -10.56 16.02
N ARG A 791 6.25 -9.95 15.98
CA ARG A 791 6.50 -8.63 15.37
C ARG A 791 7.31 -8.78 14.09
N THR A 792 7.19 -7.78 13.21
CA THR A 792 8.03 -7.67 12.02
C THR A 792 9.50 -7.62 12.40
N THR A 793 10.27 -8.55 11.86
CA THR A 793 11.69 -8.75 12.17
C THR A 793 12.52 -8.64 10.91
N VAL A 794 13.58 -7.82 10.95
CA VAL A 794 14.59 -7.70 9.90
C VAL A 794 15.85 -8.45 10.34
N VAL A 795 16.22 -9.49 9.61
CA VAL A 795 17.49 -10.20 9.75
C VAL A 795 18.47 -9.64 8.73
N HIS A 796 19.50 -8.95 9.20
CA HIS A 796 20.51 -8.30 8.36
C HIS A 796 21.74 -9.18 8.22
N ILE A 797 22.20 -9.38 6.98
CA ILE A 797 23.41 -10.16 6.68
C ILE A 797 24.18 -9.56 5.51
N GLU A 798 25.50 -9.53 5.61
CA GLU A 798 26.38 -9.18 4.49
C GLU A 798 26.76 -10.42 3.65
N THR A 799 26.83 -10.26 2.34
CA THR A 799 27.24 -11.34 1.40
C THR A 799 28.32 -10.88 0.44
N ASP A 800 29.13 -11.82 -0.05
CA ASP A 800 30.10 -11.55 -1.12
C ASP A 800 29.40 -11.49 -2.51
N PRO A 801 29.34 -10.32 -3.17
CA PRO A 801 28.69 -10.17 -4.48
C PRO A 801 29.49 -10.77 -5.65
N LEU A 802 30.70 -11.29 -5.40
CA LEU A 802 31.56 -11.88 -6.42
C LEU A 802 31.42 -13.40 -6.52
N VAL A 803 30.68 -14.04 -5.62
CA VAL A 803 30.41 -15.48 -5.70
C VAL A 803 29.15 -15.74 -6.52
N PRO A 804 29.26 -16.37 -7.70
CA PRO A 804 28.10 -16.66 -8.53
C PRO A 804 27.30 -17.85 -7.99
N ALA A 805 25.99 -17.85 -8.23
CA ALA A 805 25.19 -19.06 -8.17
C ALA A 805 25.51 -19.98 -9.37
N PRO A 806 25.11 -21.28 -9.33
CA PRO A 806 25.28 -22.18 -10.46
C PRO A 806 24.73 -21.60 -11.78
N ASP A 807 25.50 -21.79 -12.85
CA ASP A 807 25.18 -21.31 -14.21
C ASP A 807 23.91 -22.01 -14.75
N SER A 808 23.09 -21.27 -15.50
CA SER A 808 21.93 -21.82 -16.23
C SER A 808 22.33 -22.50 -17.55
N GLN A 809 23.57 -22.30 -18.03
CA GLN A 809 24.06 -22.69 -19.36
C GLN A 809 23.18 -22.16 -20.50
N SER A 810 22.53 -21.02 -20.27
CA SER A 810 21.72 -20.31 -21.26
C SER A 810 22.30 -18.93 -21.53
N TRP A 811 22.04 -18.45 -22.74
CA TRP A 811 22.44 -17.11 -23.15
C TRP A 811 21.25 -16.15 -23.13
N TRP A 812 21.51 -14.90 -22.73
CA TRP A 812 20.55 -13.81 -22.76
C TRP A 812 21.08 -12.73 -23.71
N ASP A 813 20.24 -12.26 -24.62
CA ASP A 813 20.58 -11.23 -25.62
C ASP A 813 20.68 -9.86 -24.96
N VAL A 814 21.85 -9.59 -24.36
CA VAL A 814 22.21 -8.28 -23.83
C VAL A 814 23.08 -7.57 -24.86
N PRO A 815 22.60 -6.47 -25.46
CA PRO A 815 23.32 -5.80 -26.54
C PRO A 815 24.71 -5.31 -26.12
N VAL A 816 25.71 -5.62 -26.94
CA VAL A 816 27.07 -5.08 -26.82
C VAL A 816 27.28 -4.03 -27.91
N ALA A 817 27.88 -2.88 -27.54
CA ALA A 817 28.15 -1.79 -28.46
C ALA A 817 28.89 -2.29 -29.71
N GLU A 818 28.40 -1.87 -30.88
CA GLU A 818 28.96 -2.29 -32.17
C GLU A 818 30.36 -1.70 -32.42
N VAL A 819 30.60 -0.48 -31.93
CA VAL A 819 31.88 0.21 -32.00
C VAL A 819 32.26 0.66 -30.59
N SER A 820 33.48 0.31 -30.15
CA SER A 820 34.03 0.76 -28.88
C SER A 820 35.55 0.84 -28.95
N GLU A 821 36.12 1.88 -28.35
CA GLU A 821 37.57 2.03 -28.14
C GLU A 821 38.07 1.24 -26.92
N THR A 822 37.16 0.65 -26.12
CA THR A 822 37.53 -0.20 -24.98
C THR A 822 37.71 -1.64 -25.43
N ASP A 823 38.90 -2.22 -25.18
CA ASP A 823 39.22 -3.61 -25.56
C ASP A 823 38.22 -4.63 -25.00
N GLY A 824 37.77 -4.44 -23.75
CA GLY A 824 36.80 -5.32 -23.09
C GLY A 824 35.47 -5.41 -23.85
N THR A 825 34.92 -4.26 -24.26
CA THR A 825 33.68 -4.22 -25.04
C THR A 825 33.88 -4.79 -26.44
N ALA A 826 35.02 -4.51 -27.10
CA ALA A 826 35.34 -5.07 -28.41
C ALA A 826 35.44 -6.61 -28.38
N ALA A 827 36.04 -7.17 -27.32
CA ALA A 827 36.09 -8.62 -27.10
C ALA A 827 34.70 -9.22 -26.78
N ALA A 828 33.93 -8.56 -25.92
CA ALA A 828 32.55 -8.97 -25.60
C ALA A 828 31.67 -8.99 -26.87
N ARG A 829 31.87 -8.04 -27.79
CA ARG A 829 31.13 -7.96 -29.05
C ARG A 829 31.36 -9.19 -29.94
N ALA A 830 32.60 -9.67 -30.05
CA ALA A 830 32.91 -10.87 -30.81
C ALA A 830 32.18 -12.11 -30.26
N THR A 831 32.13 -12.24 -28.93
CA THR A 831 31.37 -13.30 -28.25
C THR A 831 29.87 -13.16 -28.54
N TYR A 832 29.31 -11.97 -28.34
CA TYR A 832 27.90 -11.65 -28.62
C TYR A 832 27.48 -12.03 -30.05
N GLU A 833 28.25 -11.65 -31.07
CA GLU A 833 27.94 -11.97 -32.47
C GLU A 833 28.01 -13.47 -32.78
N SER A 834 28.87 -14.21 -32.08
CA SER A 834 28.97 -15.66 -32.23
C SER A 834 27.76 -16.36 -31.62
N THR A 835 27.36 -15.98 -30.40
CA THR A 835 26.28 -16.63 -29.65
C THR A 835 24.91 -16.26 -30.20
N ARG A 836 24.73 -15.02 -30.67
CA ARG A 836 23.49 -14.57 -31.32
C ARG A 836 23.06 -15.43 -32.51
N ARG A 837 24.01 -16.12 -33.17
CA ARG A 837 23.70 -17.07 -34.27
C ARG A 837 22.86 -18.26 -33.83
N ALA A 838 22.85 -18.58 -32.52
CA ALA A 838 22.01 -19.62 -31.95
C ALA A 838 20.54 -19.21 -31.81
N GLN A 839 20.19 -17.91 -31.96
CA GLN A 839 18.81 -17.46 -31.95
C GLN A 839 18.03 -18.07 -33.10
N ARG A 840 16.82 -18.54 -32.81
CA ARG A 840 15.95 -19.14 -33.81
C ARG A 840 14.68 -18.34 -34.02
N ARG A 841 14.20 -18.37 -35.26
CA ARG A 841 12.82 -18.08 -35.60
C ARG A 841 12.10 -19.42 -35.68
N TYR A 842 11.13 -19.62 -34.80
CA TYR A 842 10.23 -20.75 -34.86
C TYR A 842 9.11 -20.37 -35.83
N LEU A 843 9.03 -21.07 -36.96
CA LEU A 843 8.18 -20.75 -38.10
C LEU A 843 7.26 -21.92 -38.43
#